data_AF-A0A954GL33-F1
#
_entry.id   AF-A0A954GL33-F1
#
_cell.length_a   1.000
_cell.length_b   1.000
_cell.length_c   1.000
_cell.angle_alpha   90.00
_cell.angle_beta   90.00
_cell.angle_gamma   90.00
#
_symmetry.space_group_name_H-M   'P 1'
#
loop_
_entity.id
_entity.type
_entity.pdbx_description
1 polymer ?
#
loop_
_entity_poly.entity_id
_entity_poly.type
_entity_poly.pdbx_seq_one_letter_code
_entity_poly.pdbx_strand_id
1 'polypeptide(L)'
;MRFTYCLTTAFVLSVAFPPSAMAQAPAPASAQIEYLPPQPSTLEKVDGAFKRAVEMMEAVLFYRLATTQRQYIVYERGEAYVRDRMDFCPYEKLDPKGIYPAETLDIDQLELLSAKGRLVPGDPDSIGKDPYHRVGILNQEPIEYITVKIPHDDPTISYGAKYVHNQSTDTWRRVTAKRGLLSDTDVLSDQLVTSLGTNGWLQTTDHPADPTRPYVLTEQVGGIPVVVAWLSCGAVFFTLYMGFFNIWGFRHAIDIVRGKYDNPDDEGEVSHFQALASALSATVGLGNIAGVTIAMTLGGPGAFFWMMLCGLFGMTSKFVECTLGQKYRHVKPDGTILGGPMRYLSAGLKEMHLSLYGSFLSVVFAIMCILASFGGGNMFQANQSGGAVVQMLQGADVQRLSDLNAQITAAADADDTALMKSLQQQRQELSDRLTRSERVIKPVFGVILALLVAVVIIGGIKRIGAAAGKVVPTMCLLYVGACLYIICMHLSAIPELVTQIFTDSFSGQAMGGGLLGVLVIGVQRAAFSNEAGVGSAAIAHSAAKTDEPIREGCVALLGPFIDTIVVCSMTALVILITGAWDNNEWVVDQGLQGAALTSKAFGSEISWFPYVLSIAIVLFAYSTIISWSYYGEKAWESLFGPRSTPLYKVLAVIAVFVGTIVNLGSVLDFSDMMILGMAFPNIAGVVLLTPKVKRDLKSYWARYRAGEFKTFK
;
A
#
# COMPACT_ATOMS: atom_id res chain seq x y z
N MET A 1 47.52 -30.59 -0.88
CA MET A 1 48.20 -29.70 0.09
C MET A 1 47.32 -29.57 1.34
N ARG A 2 47.84 -29.96 2.50
CA ARG A 2 47.26 -29.83 3.86
C ARG A 2 48.44 -29.62 4.81
N PHE A 3 48.43 -28.63 5.71
CA PHE A 3 49.38 -28.57 6.85
C PHE A 3 48.89 -27.64 8.00
N THR A 4 47.98 -28.18 8.80
CA THR A 4 48.11 -28.49 10.24
C THR A 4 49.07 -27.68 11.17
N TYR A 5 48.47 -26.94 12.13
CA TYR A 5 48.79 -26.75 13.58
C TYR A 5 50.01 -25.98 14.16
N CYS A 6 49.65 -25.13 15.16
CA CYS A 6 50.23 -24.82 16.48
C CYS A 6 51.73 -24.98 16.84
N LEU A 7 52.27 -23.95 17.54
CA LEU A 7 53.06 -24.11 18.78
C LEU A 7 53.19 -22.80 19.61
N THR A 8 53.37 -22.96 20.93
CA THR A 8 53.35 -21.96 22.03
C THR A 8 54.74 -21.54 22.54
N THR A 9 54.87 -20.40 23.27
CA THR A 9 55.84 -20.00 24.35
C THR A 9 55.91 -18.44 24.45
N ALA A 10 56.42 -17.76 25.50
CA ALA A 10 56.10 -17.67 26.96
C ALA A 10 57.27 -16.97 27.73
N PHE A 11 57.07 -16.59 29.01
CA PHE A 11 58.06 -16.01 29.98
C PHE A 11 58.57 -14.55 29.71
N VAL A 12 58.84 -13.65 30.69
CA VAL A 12 58.45 -13.55 32.12
C VAL A 12 58.70 -12.12 32.73
N LEU A 13 57.92 -11.75 33.78
CA LEU A 13 58.07 -10.71 34.85
C LEU A 13 58.96 -9.43 34.70
N SER A 14 58.41 -8.25 35.04
CA SER A 14 58.79 -7.48 36.27
C SER A 14 57.81 -6.35 36.71
N VAL A 15 57.33 -6.47 37.95
CA VAL A 15 56.92 -5.47 39.00
C VAL A 15 56.59 -4.00 38.63
N ALA A 16 55.35 -3.57 38.96
CA ALA A 16 55.06 -2.32 39.71
C ALA A 16 53.61 -2.30 40.26
N PHE A 17 53.41 -2.09 41.57
CA PHE A 17 52.11 -1.78 42.20
C PHE A 17 52.09 -0.31 42.68
N PRO A 18 51.05 0.47 42.38
CA PRO A 18 50.64 1.61 43.19
C PRO A 18 49.51 1.24 44.17
N PRO A 19 49.35 1.94 45.30
CA PRO A 19 48.42 1.55 46.36
C PRO A 19 46.97 2.01 46.13
N SER A 20 46.04 1.11 46.44
CA SER A 20 44.68 1.36 46.98
C SER A 20 44.03 2.72 46.67
N ALA A 21 43.30 2.79 45.56
CA ALA A 21 42.08 3.61 45.49
C ALA A 21 40.87 2.69 45.72
N MET A 22 39.92 3.10 46.56
CA MET A 22 38.76 2.28 46.89
C MET A 22 37.89 2.07 45.64
N ALA A 23 37.86 0.84 45.13
CA ALA A 23 36.84 0.45 44.17
C ALA A 23 35.49 0.48 44.88
N GLN A 24 34.66 1.47 44.56
CA GLN A 24 33.23 1.35 44.79
C GLN A 24 32.78 0.09 44.04
N ALA A 25 32.10 -0.82 44.74
CA ALA A 25 31.46 -1.96 44.09
C ALA A 25 30.53 -1.42 43.00
N PRO A 26 30.46 -2.04 41.81
CA PRO A 26 29.45 -1.66 40.83
C PRO A 26 28.08 -1.77 41.50
N ALA A 27 27.21 -0.78 41.26
CA ALA A 27 25.82 -0.88 41.68
C ALA A 27 25.25 -2.22 41.19
N PRO A 28 24.41 -2.92 41.99
CA PRO A 28 23.82 -4.18 41.56
C PRO A 28 23.13 -3.98 40.22
N ALA A 29 23.38 -4.89 39.28
CA ALA A 29 22.79 -4.81 37.96
C ALA A 29 21.26 -4.69 38.10
N SER A 30 20.69 -3.64 37.52
CA SER A 30 19.25 -3.47 37.47
C SER A 30 18.64 -4.73 36.87
N ALA A 31 17.58 -5.25 37.48
CA ALA A 31 16.87 -6.44 37.01
C ALA A 31 16.28 -6.17 35.61
N GLN A 32 17.03 -6.60 34.58
CA GLN A 32 16.67 -6.45 33.17
C GLN A 32 16.21 -7.80 32.65
N ILE A 33 15.04 -7.82 32.02
CA ILE A 33 14.53 -8.99 31.33
C ILE A 33 15.27 -9.08 29.98
N GLU A 34 16.12 -10.09 29.82
CA GLU A 34 16.80 -10.35 28.55
C GLU A 34 15.81 -11.03 27.59
N TYR A 35 15.52 -10.38 26.47
CA TYR A 35 14.58 -10.89 25.47
C TYR A 35 15.19 -12.05 24.68
N LEU A 36 14.56 -13.23 24.76
CA LEU A 36 14.91 -14.38 23.94
C LEU A 36 13.93 -14.49 22.76
N PRO A 37 14.31 -14.05 21.53
CA PRO A 37 13.47 -14.27 20.37
C PRO A 37 13.28 -15.79 20.15
N PRO A 38 12.06 -16.25 19.85
CA PRO A 38 11.81 -17.66 19.55
C PRO A 38 12.67 -18.11 18.36
N GLN A 39 13.18 -19.33 18.41
CA GLN A 39 13.95 -19.92 17.31
C GLN A 39 13.01 -20.14 16.12
N PRO A 40 13.20 -19.44 14.99
CA PRO A 40 12.19 -19.44 13.93
C PRO A 40 12.04 -20.82 13.30
N SER A 41 10.80 -21.22 13.06
CA SER A 41 10.45 -22.46 12.39
C SER A 41 11.03 -22.50 10.96
N THR A 42 11.01 -23.68 10.34
CA THR A 42 11.44 -23.81 8.94
C THR A 42 10.58 -22.97 7.99
N LEU A 43 9.32 -22.68 8.35
CA LEU A 43 8.45 -21.81 7.55
C LEU A 43 8.82 -20.33 7.73
N GLU A 44 8.99 -19.87 8.97
CA GLU A 44 9.44 -18.50 9.29
C GLU A 44 10.84 -18.20 8.74
N LYS A 45 11.73 -19.20 8.65
CA LYS A 45 13.03 -19.05 7.99
C LYS A 45 12.91 -18.79 6.49
N VAL A 46 11.91 -19.37 5.82
CA VAL A 46 11.64 -19.12 4.39
C VAL A 46 10.93 -17.78 4.21
N ASP A 47 9.92 -17.48 5.04
CA ASP A 47 9.20 -16.21 4.99
C ASP A 47 10.11 -15.02 5.34
N GLY A 48 10.94 -15.15 6.37
CA GLY A 48 11.97 -14.18 6.71
C GLY A 48 13.08 -14.03 5.65
N ALA A 49 13.37 -15.06 4.85
CA ALA A 49 14.28 -14.95 3.72
C ALA A 49 13.62 -14.22 2.53
N PHE A 50 12.34 -14.47 2.27
CA PHE A 50 11.55 -13.72 1.30
C PHE A 50 11.44 -12.25 1.72
N LYS A 51 11.04 -11.98 2.96
CA LYS A 51 10.95 -10.64 3.54
C LYS A 51 12.26 -9.84 3.38
N ARG A 52 13.42 -10.41 3.71
CA ARG A 52 14.73 -9.76 3.47
C ARG A 52 15.00 -9.44 1.99
N ALA A 53 14.56 -10.29 1.06
CA ALA A 53 14.70 -10.02 -0.37
C ALA A 53 13.79 -8.86 -0.81
N VAL A 54 12.56 -8.80 -0.28
CA VAL A 54 11.64 -7.65 -0.47
C VAL A 54 12.25 -6.37 0.11
N GLU A 55 12.69 -6.38 1.37
CA GLU A 55 13.36 -5.25 2.05
C GLU A 55 14.58 -4.74 1.27
N MET A 56 15.44 -5.64 0.76
CA MET A 56 16.57 -5.25 -0.10
C MET A 56 16.12 -4.56 -1.40
N MET A 57 15.06 -5.06 -2.03
CA MET A 57 14.53 -4.46 -3.26
C MET A 57 13.81 -3.14 -2.98
N GLU A 58 13.16 -2.99 -1.83
CA GLU A 58 12.52 -1.75 -1.39
C GLU A 58 13.57 -0.67 -1.14
N ALA A 59 14.64 -1.01 -0.41
CA ALA A 59 15.77 -0.12 -0.14
C ALA A 59 16.44 0.44 -1.42
N VAL A 60 16.32 -0.26 -2.56
CA VAL A 60 16.83 0.19 -3.87
C VAL A 60 15.77 0.92 -4.69
N LEU A 61 14.61 0.29 -4.94
CA LEU A 61 13.55 0.84 -5.82
C LEU A 61 12.85 2.05 -5.20
N PHE A 62 12.68 2.04 -3.88
CA PHE A 62 12.03 3.06 -3.08
C PHE A 62 13.01 3.85 -2.21
N TYR A 63 14.32 3.78 -2.51
CA TYR A 63 15.32 4.64 -1.90
C TYR A 63 14.82 6.10 -1.85
N ARG A 64 14.80 6.70 -0.65
CA ARG A 64 14.22 8.03 -0.45
C ARG A 64 15.30 9.09 -0.56
N LEU A 65 15.16 9.98 -1.53
CA LEU A 65 15.99 11.17 -1.67
C LEU A 65 15.52 12.23 -0.68
N ALA A 66 16.46 13.00 -0.12
CA ALA A 66 16.19 14.10 0.82
C ALA A 66 15.35 13.69 2.05
N THR A 67 15.67 12.55 2.66
CA THR A 67 15.19 12.25 4.02
C THR A 67 15.77 13.26 5.01
N THR A 68 15.02 13.54 6.07
CA THR A 68 15.47 14.37 7.18
C THR A 68 15.50 13.51 8.44
N GLN A 69 16.55 13.59 9.25
CA GLN A 69 16.52 12.96 10.57
C GLN A 69 15.52 13.72 11.46
N ARG A 70 14.61 12.97 12.07
CA ARG A 70 13.71 13.47 13.10
C ARG A 70 13.90 12.65 14.36
N GLN A 71 14.02 13.34 15.47
CA GLN A 71 14.03 12.75 16.79
C GLN A 71 12.61 12.70 17.32
N TYR A 72 12.28 11.56 17.93
CA TYR A 72 10.99 11.30 18.54
C TYR A 72 11.19 10.90 20.00
N ILE A 73 10.39 11.42 20.92
CA ILE A 73 10.23 10.80 22.23
C ILE A 73 9.05 9.83 22.10
N VAL A 74 9.27 8.57 22.41
CA VAL A 74 8.20 7.57 22.55
C VAL A 74 7.92 7.45 24.05
N TYR A 75 6.79 8.01 24.52
CA TYR A 75 6.42 7.94 25.93
C TYR A 75 5.54 6.72 26.22
N GLU A 76 6.15 5.54 26.15
CA GLU A 76 5.56 4.28 26.60
C GLU A 76 6.21 3.89 27.93
N ARG A 77 5.46 4.09 29.03
CA ARG A 77 5.84 3.62 30.36
C ARG A 77 4.99 2.40 30.73
N GLY A 78 5.64 1.27 30.96
CA GLY A 78 5.01 0.03 31.38
C GLY A 78 5.50 -0.42 32.75
N GLU A 79 4.65 -1.14 33.47
CA GLU A 79 5.05 -1.99 34.58
C GLU A 79 5.13 -3.43 34.06
N ALA A 80 6.27 -4.08 34.23
CA ALA A 80 6.40 -5.50 33.96
C ALA A 80 5.87 -6.29 35.17
N TYR A 81 4.99 -7.25 34.92
CA TYR A 81 4.65 -8.29 35.88
C TYR A 81 5.13 -9.62 35.31
N VAL A 82 5.71 -10.47 36.15
CA VAL A 82 6.39 -11.71 35.74
C VAL A 82 5.85 -12.92 36.48
N ARG A 83 6.06 -14.11 35.92
CA ARG A 83 5.88 -15.39 36.63
C ARG A 83 6.90 -16.42 36.14
N ASP A 84 7.12 -17.47 36.92
CA ASP A 84 7.85 -18.65 36.46
C ASP A 84 7.07 -19.31 35.30
N ARG A 85 7.79 -19.68 34.25
CA ARG A 85 7.27 -20.35 33.06
C ARG A 85 6.69 -21.75 33.35
N MET A 86 7.04 -22.36 34.49
CA MET A 86 6.61 -23.68 34.90
C MET A 86 5.39 -23.67 35.84
N ASP A 87 4.92 -22.50 36.29
CA ASP A 87 3.96 -22.41 37.39
C ASP A 87 2.73 -21.54 37.04
N PHE A 88 1.54 -21.97 37.45
CA PHE A 88 0.27 -21.29 37.15
C PHE A 88 -0.07 -20.16 38.16
N CYS A 89 0.95 -19.61 38.80
CA CYS A 89 0.80 -18.56 39.81
C CYS A 89 0.36 -17.21 39.18
N PRO A 90 -0.28 -16.33 39.97
CA PRO A 90 -0.56 -14.94 39.58
C PRO A 90 0.72 -14.21 39.14
N TYR A 91 0.57 -13.19 38.30
CA TYR A 91 1.70 -12.40 37.84
C TYR A 91 2.18 -11.45 38.95
N GLU A 92 3.45 -11.53 39.34
CA GLU A 92 4.04 -10.68 40.38
C GLU A 92 4.71 -9.44 39.77
N LYS A 93 4.48 -8.27 40.34
CA LYS A 93 5.06 -7.01 39.88
C LYS A 93 6.59 -7.00 40.01
N LEU A 94 7.31 -6.55 38.98
CA LEU A 94 8.77 -6.43 39.01
C LEU A 94 9.22 -5.05 39.53
N ASP A 95 9.80 -4.99 40.75
CA ASP A 95 10.50 -3.78 41.22
C ASP A 95 11.80 -3.56 40.41
N PRO A 96 12.18 -2.31 40.08
CA PRO A 96 13.51 -1.96 39.52
C PRO A 96 14.74 -2.59 40.19
N LYS A 97 14.62 -3.08 41.44
CA LYS A 97 15.65 -3.79 42.22
C LYS A 97 15.63 -5.32 42.08
N GLY A 98 14.70 -5.90 41.32
CA GLY A 98 14.60 -7.35 41.13
C GLY A 98 14.02 -8.12 42.32
N ILE A 99 13.15 -7.47 43.11
CA ILE A 99 12.42 -8.07 44.23
C ILE A 99 10.93 -8.03 43.89
N TYR A 100 10.21 -9.11 44.16
CA TYR A 100 8.76 -9.19 43.96
C TYR A 100 8.02 -8.76 45.23
N PRO A 101 7.32 -7.61 45.26
CA PRO A 101 6.33 -7.30 46.29
C PRO A 101 5.02 -8.06 46.03
N ALA A 102 4.20 -8.21 47.07
CA ALA A 102 2.93 -8.96 47.04
C ALA A 102 1.78 -8.36 46.19
N GLU A 103 2.08 -7.42 45.28
CA GLU A 103 1.11 -6.90 44.31
C GLU A 103 1.02 -7.89 43.13
N THR A 104 -0.04 -8.68 43.13
CA THR A 104 -0.29 -9.78 42.20
C THR A 104 -1.42 -9.45 41.24
N LEU A 105 -1.22 -9.76 39.96
CA LEU A 105 -2.25 -9.73 38.93
C LEU A 105 -2.83 -11.14 38.78
N ASP A 106 -4.10 -11.31 39.16
CA ASP A 106 -4.85 -12.53 38.85
C ASP A 106 -5.42 -12.49 37.41
N ILE A 107 -6.04 -13.60 36.99
CA ILE A 107 -6.59 -13.76 35.64
C ILE A 107 -7.77 -12.79 35.39
N ASP A 108 -8.58 -12.50 36.41
CA ASP A 108 -9.76 -11.64 36.31
C ASP A 108 -9.36 -10.17 36.16
N GLN A 109 -8.31 -9.74 36.88
CA GLN A 109 -7.68 -8.43 36.73
C GLN A 109 -6.97 -8.29 35.37
N LEU A 110 -6.35 -9.36 34.87
CA LEU A 110 -5.74 -9.39 33.54
C LEU A 110 -6.79 -9.23 32.44
N GLU A 111 -7.94 -9.92 32.53
CA GLU A 111 -9.08 -9.75 31.63
C GLU A 111 -9.65 -8.32 31.69
N LEU A 112 -9.76 -7.72 32.89
CA LEU A 112 -10.22 -6.35 33.07
C LEU A 112 -9.26 -5.32 32.46
N LEU A 113 -7.95 -5.50 32.64
CA LEU A 113 -6.91 -4.63 32.05
C LEU A 113 -6.82 -4.81 30.53
N SER A 114 -7.05 -6.02 30.00
CA SER A 114 -7.22 -6.28 28.57
C SER A 114 -8.42 -5.52 28.01
N ALA A 115 -9.59 -5.62 28.63
CA ALA A 115 -10.82 -4.95 28.21
C ALA A 115 -10.68 -3.42 28.23
N LYS A 116 -9.94 -2.87 29.21
CA LYS A 116 -9.60 -1.43 29.31
C LYS A 116 -8.46 -1.00 28.36
N GLY A 117 -7.94 -1.88 27.50
CA GLY A 117 -6.86 -1.57 26.55
C GLY A 117 -5.49 -1.28 27.21
N ARG A 118 -5.36 -1.60 28.50
CA ARG A 118 -4.21 -1.29 29.36
C ARG A 118 -3.10 -2.33 29.35
N LEU A 119 -3.21 -3.40 28.55
CA LEU A 119 -2.10 -4.31 28.30
C LEU A 119 -1.35 -3.93 27.01
N VAL A 120 -0.03 -4.12 27.01
CA VAL A 120 0.79 -4.05 25.78
C VAL A 120 0.72 -5.42 25.08
N PRO A 121 0.55 -5.48 23.75
CA PRO A 121 0.56 -6.74 23.00
C PRO A 121 1.83 -7.59 23.25
N GLY A 122 1.64 -8.89 23.30
CA GLY A 122 2.67 -9.90 23.50
C GLY A 122 3.47 -10.22 22.23
N ASP A 123 4.31 -11.25 22.31
CA ASP A 123 5.05 -11.73 21.13
C ASP A 123 4.12 -12.54 20.22
N PRO A 124 4.08 -12.29 18.89
CA PRO A 124 3.17 -12.96 17.95
C PRO A 124 3.27 -14.49 17.95
N ASP A 125 4.44 -15.03 18.30
CA ASP A 125 4.79 -16.45 18.24
C ASP A 125 4.80 -17.12 19.63
N SER A 126 4.31 -16.43 20.67
CA SER A 126 4.23 -16.98 22.02
C SER A 126 3.18 -18.11 22.10
N ILE A 127 3.59 -19.29 22.58
CA ILE A 127 2.74 -20.49 22.62
C ILE A 127 1.75 -20.38 23.80
N GLY A 128 0.62 -19.73 23.55
CA GLY A 128 -0.47 -19.56 24.52
C GLY A 128 -1.73 -19.01 23.85
N LYS A 129 -2.86 -19.00 24.58
CA LYS A 129 -4.12 -18.37 24.10
C LYS A 129 -4.20 -16.86 24.36
N ASP A 130 -3.23 -16.31 25.10
CA ASP A 130 -3.27 -14.94 25.61
C ASP A 130 -2.39 -14.01 24.77
N PRO A 131 -2.95 -12.98 24.10
CA PRO A 131 -2.24 -12.15 23.13
C PRO A 131 -1.35 -11.06 23.77
N TYR A 132 -1.04 -11.17 25.06
CA TYR A 132 -0.29 -10.16 25.85
C TYR A 132 1.00 -10.70 26.48
N HIS A 133 1.27 -11.99 26.35
CA HIS A 133 2.42 -12.65 26.99
C HIS A 133 3.71 -12.48 26.18
N ARG A 134 4.82 -12.38 26.90
CA ARG A 134 6.18 -12.36 26.37
C ARG A 134 7.06 -13.32 27.16
N VAL A 135 8.12 -13.81 26.52
CA VAL A 135 9.09 -14.71 27.15
C VAL A 135 10.43 -14.00 27.30
N GLY A 136 11.08 -14.18 28.44
CA GLY A 136 12.39 -13.59 28.71
C GLY A 136 13.23 -14.44 29.66
N ILE A 137 14.47 -13.99 29.88
CA ILE A 137 15.30 -14.45 30.99
C ILE A 137 15.40 -13.33 32.02
N LEU A 138 15.26 -13.69 33.30
CA LEU A 138 15.56 -12.81 34.42
C LEU A 138 16.46 -13.59 35.38
N ASN A 139 17.61 -13.02 35.76
CA ASN A 139 18.59 -13.67 36.65
C ASN A 139 19.03 -15.09 36.21
N GLN A 140 19.12 -15.35 34.90
CA GLN A 140 19.40 -16.66 34.28
C GLN A 140 18.25 -17.70 34.33
N GLU A 141 17.08 -17.35 34.86
CA GLU A 141 15.89 -18.20 34.88
C GLU A 141 14.88 -17.79 33.78
N PRO A 142 14.19 -18.76 33.13
CA PRO A 142 13.22 -18.46 32.09
C PRO A 142 11.88 -18.02 32.69
N ILE A 143 11.47 -16.79 32.40
CA ILE A 143 10.22 -16.21 32.90
C ILE A 143 9.22 -15.92 31.77
N GLU A 144 7.95 -15.87 32.14
CA GLU A 144 6.90 -15.23 31.35
C GLU A 144 6.61 -13.85 31.94
N TYR A 145 6.37 -12.86 31.09
CA TYR A 145 6.04 -11.51 31.54
C TYR A 145 4.97 -10.84 30.68
N ILE A 146 4.25 -9.92 31.31
CA ILE A 146 3.26 -9.03 30.72
C ILE A 146 3.64 -7.59 31.03
N THR A 147 3.25 -6.65 30.17
CA THR A 147 3.48 -5.22 30.40
C THR A 147 2.15 -4.51 30.53
N VAL A 148 1.89 -3.96 31.73
CA VAL A 148 0.70 -3.16 32.04
C VAL A 148 1.02 -1.68 31.82
N LYS A 149 0.15 -0.99 31.09
CA LYS A 149 0.22 0.45 30.82
C LYS A 149 -0.14 1.25 32.07
N ILE A 150 0.81 2.05 32.56
CA ILE A 150 0.63 2.89 33.75
C ILE A 150 0.34 4.33 33.32
N PRO A 151 -0.84 4.89 33.65
CA PRO A 151 -1.09 6.33 33.53
C PRO A 151 -0.01 7.15 34.24
N HIS A 152 0.23 8.36 33.74
CA HIS A 152 1.15 9.31 34.36
C HIS A 152 0.36 10.31 35.21
N ASP A 153 0.83 10.58 36.44
CA ASP A 153 0.17 11.52 37.37
C ASP A 153 0.49 13.00 37.07
N ASP A 154 1.53 13.29 36.26
CA ASP A 154 1.82 14.65 35.82
C ASP A 154 0.98 15.02 34.58
N PRO A 155 0.14 16.08 34.63
CA PRO A 155 -0.72 16.49 33.52
C PRO A 155 0.03 17.06 32.31
N THR A 156 1.36 17.25 32.37
CA THR A 156 2.13 17.86 31.28
C THR A 156 2.50 16.91 30.13
N ILE A 157 2.47 15.59 30.33
CA ILE A 157 2.87 14.60 29.30
C ILE A 157 1.75 13.57 29.13
N SER A 158 1.20 13.48 27.92
CA SER A 158 0.15 12.51 27.62
C SER A 158 0.70 11.08 27.51
N TYR A 159 0.03 10.13 28.16
CA TYR A 159 0.41 8.72 28.12
C TYR A 159 0.32 8.14 26.68
N GLY A 160 1.33 7.36 26.28
CA GLY A 160 1.40 6.76 24.94
C GLY A 160 1.62 7.77 23.80
N ALA A 161 1.96 9.02 24.12
CA ALA A 161 2.21 10.03 23.10
C ALA A 161 3.62 9.89 22.51
N LYS A 162 3.70 9.95 21.17
CA LYS A 162 4.94 10.20 20.43
C LYS A 162 5.09 11.73 20.31
N TYR A 163 6.24 12.29 20.64
CA TYR A 163 6.54 13.73 20.47
C TYR A 163 7.64 13.91 19.42
N VAL A 164 7.52 14.88 18.51
CA VAL A 164 8.51 15.21 17.47
C VAL A 164 9.32 16.43 17.88
N HIS A 165 10.64 16.35 17.80
CA HIS A 165 11.50 17.51 17.96
C HIS A 165 11.40 18.47 16.76
N ASN A 166 11.09 19.74 17.02
CA ASN A 166 11.14 20.83 16.05
C ASN A 166 12.39 21.70 16.28
N GLN A 167 13.47 21.35 15.59
CA GLN A 167 14.78 22.00 15.58
C GLN A 167 14.78 23.50 15.24
N SER A 168 13.70 24.06 14.68
CA SER A 168 13.62 25.51 14.40
C SER A 168 13.03 26.32 15.57
N THR A 169 12.60 25.64 16.64
CA THR A 169 11.91 26.25 17.79
C THR A 169 12.34 25.69 19.14
N ASP A 170 13.21 24.67 19.16
CA ASP A 170 13.61 23.90 20.35
C ASP A 170 12.42 23.44 21.21
N THR A 171 11.36 22.99 20.53
CA THR A 171 10.16 22.42 21.15
C THR A 171 9.84 21.04 20.60
N TRP A 172 9.24 20.22 21.46
CA TRP A 172 8.79 18.88 21.15
C TRP A 172 7.27 18.87 21.07
N ARG A 173 6.71 18.70 19.86
CA ARG A 173 5.26 18.75 19.62
C ARG A 173 4.67 17.36 19.59
N ARG A 174 3.54 17.15 20.26
CA ARG A 174 2.87 15.85 20.23
C ARG A 174 2.43 15.49 18.83
N VAL A 175 2.74 14.27 18.43
CA VAL A 175 2.13 13.57 17.30
C VAL A 175 0.71 13.18 17.70
N THR A 176 -0.27 13.79 17.04
CA THR A 176 -1.67 13.36 17.17
C THR A 176 -1.86 12.03 16.42
N ALA A 177 -2.80 11.20 16.90
CA ALA A 177 -3.12 9.92 16.24
C ALA A 177 -3.65 10.10 14.79
N LYS A 178 -4.16 11.30 14.46
CA LYS A 178 -4.67 11.67 13.14
C LYS A 178 -3.52 12.10 12.22
N ARG A 179 -3.18 11.28 11.22
CA ARG A 179 -2.18 11.60 10.17
C ARG A 179 -0.77 11.96 10.71
N GLY A 180 -0.54 11.74 12.00
CA GLY A 180 0.64 12.21 12.72
C GLY A 180 0.75 13.74 12.87
N LEU A 181 -0.32 14.50 12.66
CA LEU A 181 -0.25 15.96 12.71
C LEU A 181 0.32 16.44 14.05
N LEU A 182 1.16 17.46 14.01
CA LEU A 182 1.74 18.05 15.22
C LEU A 182 0.68 18.88 15.95
N SER A 183 0.49 18.63 17.24
CA SER A 183 -0.37 19.48 18.07
C SER A 183 0.22 20.88 18.20
N ASP A 184 -0.62 21.90 18.04
CA ASP A 184 -0.28 23.29 18.37
C ASP A 184 -0.47 23.62 19.86
N THR A 185 -1.08 22.71 20.65
CA THR A 185 -1.40 22.93 22.07
C THR A 185 -0.63 22.02 23.03
N ASP A 186 -0.17 20.86 22.58
CA ASP A 186 0.53 19.84 23.37
C ASP A 186 2.01 19.85 22.98
N VAL A 187 2.77 20.70 23.68
CA VAL A 187 4.14 21.10 23.34
C VAL A 187 5.03 21.08 24.59
N LEU A 188 6.11 20.29 24.57
CA LEU A 188 7.13 20.26 25.61
C LEU A 188 8.33 21.12 25.21
N SER A 189 9.02 21.72 26.17
CA SER A 189 10.28 22.44 25.93
C SER A 189 11.48 21.47 25.95
N ASP A 190 12.53 21.77 25.18
CA ASP A 190 13.75 20.95 25.21
C ASP A 190 14.45 20.92 26.58
N GLN A 191 14.26 21.98 27.38
CA GLN A 191 14.69 22.03 28.78
C GLN A 191 13.97 20.98 29.65
N LEU A 192 12.66 20.79 29.46
CA LEU A 192 11.90 19.77 30.17
C LEU A 192 12.40 18.37 29.77
N VAL A 193 12.57 18.12 28.47
CA VAL A 193 13.10 16.85 27.94
C VAL A 193 14.49 16.53 28.49
N THR A 194 15.39 17.52 28.49
CA THR A 194 16.73 17.38 29.08
C THR A 194 16.66 17.07 30.58
N SER A 195 15.73 17.68 31.32
CA SER A 195 15.52 17.38 32.74
C SER A 195 15.01 15.95 32.99
N LEU A 196 14.12 15.45 32.12
CA LEU A 196 13.63 14.06 32.20
C LEU A 196 14.75 13.05 31.95
N GLY A 197 15.62 13.32 30.97
CA GLY A 197 16.82 12.51 30.72
C GLY A 197 17.79 12.50 31.91
N THR A 198 18.09 13.69 32.45
CA THR A 198 18.99 13.84 33.61
C THR A 198 18.46 13.13 34.85
N ASN A 199 17.13 13.12 35.04
CA ASN A 199 16.45 12.46 36.15
C ASN A 199 16.20 10.95 35.92
N GLY A 200 16.66 10.38 34.79
CA GLY A 200 16.51 8.95 34.47
C GLY A 200 15.13 8.50 34.00
N TRP A 201 14.22 9.44 33.70
CA TRP A 201 12.87 9.17 33.19
C TRP A 201 12.81 8.96 31.67
N LEU A 202 13.84 9.38 30.94
CA LEU A 202 13.94 9.29 29.48
C LEU A 202 15.31 8.75 29.07
N GLN A 203 15.35 7.65 28.32
CA GLN A 203 16.58 7.14 27.72
C GLN A 203 16.95 7.97 26.49
N THR A 204 18.14 8.58 26.47
CA THR A 204 18.61 9.46 25.38
C THR A 204 19.30 8.69 24.24
N THR A 205 18.97 7.41 24.05
CA THR A 205 19.66 6.48 23.15
C THR A 205 18.69 5.84 22.16
N ASP A 206 19.02 5.88 20.87
CA ASP A 206 18.19 5.37 19.75
C ASP A 206 17.83 3.87 19.84
N HIS A 207 18.59 3.11 20.64
CA HIS A 207 18.32 1.72 21.01
C HIS A 207 18.32 1.61 22.54
N PRO A 208 17.16 1.73 23.21
CA PRO A 208 17.07 1.60 24.65
C PRO A 208 17.42 0.16 25.10
N ALA A 209 18.07 0.04 26.25
CA ALA A 209 18.31 -1.27 26.88
C ALA A 209 17.02 -1.85 27.50
N ASP A 210 16.03 -0.98 27.77
CA ASP A 210 14.72 -1.33 28.30
C ASP A 210 13.63 -0.64 27.47
N PRO A 211 12.87 -1.36 26.60
CA PRO A 211 11.82 -0.77 25.78
C PRO A 211 10.54 -0.43 26.57
N THR A 212 10.47 -0.74 27.88
CA THR A 212 9.31 -0.44 28.73
C THR A 212 9.36 0.95 29.38
N ARG A 213 10.45 1.71 29.12
CA ARG A 213 10.64 3.09 29.58
C ARG A 213 10.69 4.05 28.39
N PRO A 214 10.29 5.32 28.57
CA PRO A 214 10.41 6.33 27.53
C PRO A 214 11.83 6.45 26.96
N TYR A 215 11.93 6.63 25.65
CA TYR A 215 13.21 6.77 24.94
C TYR A 215 13.15 7.77 23.79
N VAL A 216 14.30 8.33 23.44
CA VAL A 216 14.52 9.12 22.23
C VAL A 216 14.90 8.19 21.08
N LEU A 217 14.23 8.35 19.95
CA LEU A 217 14.42 7.56 18.74
C LEU A 217 14.67 8.49 17.54
N THR A 218 15.82 8.35 16.89
CA THR A 218 16.18 9.09 15.67
C THR A 218 15.84 8.28 14.42
N GLU A 219 14.76 8.65 13.72
CA GLU A 219 14.34 8.02 12.46
C GLU A 219 14.66 8.93 11.25
N GLN A 220 15.00 8.31 10.11
CA GLN A 220 15.06 8.99 8.81
C GLN A 220 13.63 9.10 8.25
N VAL A 221 13.07 10.31 8.18
CA VAL A 221 11.66 10.52 7.83
C VAL A 221 11.50 11.50 6.66
N GLY A 222 10.43 11.31 5.90
CA GLY A 222 10.12 12.09 4.71
C GLY A 222 10.84 11.59 3.46
N GLY A 223 11.32 12.52 2.63
CA GLY A 223 11.98 12.23 1.36
C GLY A 223 11.05 11.69 0.26
N ILE A 224 11.52 11.78 -0.99
CA ILE A 224 10.81 11.31 -2.19
C ILE A 224 11.44 9.97 -2.63
N PRO A 225 10.67 8.87 -2.72
CA PRO A 225 11.18 7.63 -3.31
C PRO A 225 11.63 7.87 -4.76
N VAL A 226 12.81 7.36 -5.14
CA VAL A 226 13.40 7.59 -6.47
C VAL A 226 12.43 7.28 -7.61
N VAL A 227 11.66 6.18 -7.51
CA VAL A 227 10.65 5.81 -8.52
C VAL A 227 9.54 6.85 -8.70
N VAL A 228 9.14 7.53 -7.62
CA VAL A 228 8.10 8.57 -7.61
C VAL A 228 8.61 9.85 -8.25
N ALA A 229 9.86 10.23 -7.94
CA ALA A 229 10.55 11.32 -8.62
C ALA A 229 10.72 11.03 -10.11
N TRP A 230 11.11 9.80 -10.47
CA TRP A 230 11.31 9.35 -11.84
C TRP A 230 10.02 9.42 -12.69
N LEU A 231 8.91 8.89 -12.16
CA LEU A 231 7.57 9.01 -12.75
C LEU A 231 7.14 10.46 -12.94
N SER A 232 7.30 11.30 -11.89
CA SER A 232 6.93 12.72 -11.92
C SER A 232 7.71 13.50 -12.98
N CYS A 233 9.04 13.34 -13.00
CA CYS A 233 9.92 13.97 -13.97
C CYS A 233 9.60 13.52 -15.41
N GLY A 234 9.32 12.24 -15.62
CA GLY A 234 8.86 11.71 -16.91
C GLY A 234 7.56 12.37 -17.36
N ALA A 235 6.53 12.38 -16.52
CA ALA A 235 5.22 12.94 -16.86
C ALA A 235 5.25 14.45 -17.19
N VAL A 236 6.01 15.23 -16.41
CA VAL A 236 6.25 16.65 -16.68
C VAL A 236 7.04 16.83 -17.97
N PHE A 237 8.12 16.07 -18.17
CA PHE A 237 8.91 16.11 -19.40
C PHE A 237 8.07 15.80 -20.65
N PHE A 238 7.29 14.72 -20.66
CA PHE A 238 6.46 14.36 -21.81
C PHE A 238 5.39 15.42 -22.10
N THR A 239 4.74 15.96 -21.06
CA THR A 239 3.71 17.00 -21.22
C THR A 239 4.29 18.29 -21.82
N LEU A 240 5.41 18.78 -21.29
CA LEU A 240 6.09 19.97 -21.82
C LEU A 240 6.64 19.73 -23.22
N TYR A 241 7.29 18.58 -23.45
CA TYR A 241 7.92 18.25 -24.73
C TYR A 241 6.89 18.07 -25.86
N MET A 242 5.70 17.52 -25.58
CA MET A 242 4.59 17.43 -26.54
C MET A 242 3.75 18.70 -26.63
N GLY A 243 4.03 19.74 -25.83
CA GLY A 243 3.31 21.01 -25.86
C GLY A 243 1.87 20.89 -25.38
N PHE A 244 1.64 20.21 -24.25
CA PHE A 244 0.32 20.02 -23.61
C PHE A 244 -0.72 19.35 -24.53
N PHE A 245 -0.29 18.33 -25.29
CA PHE A 245 -1.17 17.59 -26.21
C PHE A 245 -2.40 16.98 -25.53
N ASN A 246 -2.26 16.61 -24.25
CA ASN A 246 -3.36 16.14 -23.40
C ASN A 246 -4.57 17.11 -23.33
N ILE A 247 -4.36 18.42 -23.52
CA ILE A 247 -5.43 19.42 -23.51
C ILE A 247 -6.12 19.52 -24.88
N TRP A 248 -5.36 19.84 -25.93
CA TRP A 248 -5.93 20.14 -27.26
C TRP A 248 -6.15 18.92 -28.15
N GLY A 249 -5.48 17.79 -27.88
CA GLY A 249 -5.75 16.49 -28.50
C GLY A 249 -6.99 15.77 -27.95
N PHE A 250 -7.50 16.19 -26.79
CA PHE A 250 -8.57 15.49 -26.04
C PHE A 250 -9.86 15.28 -26.86
N ARG A 251 -10.32 16.32 -27.56
CA ARG A 251 -11.53 16.22 -28.41
C ARG A 251 -11.35 15.20 -29.55
N HIS A 252 -10.14 15.11 -30.10
CA HIS A 252 -9.82 14.16 -31.16
C HIS A 252 -9.80 12.72 -30.64
N ALA A 253 -9.28 12.50 -29.43
CA ALA A 253 -9.33 11.19 -28.77
C ALA A 253 -10.77 10.67 -28.60
N ILE A 254 -11.72 11.54 -28.22
CA ILE A 254 -13.15 11.19 -28.11
C ILE A 254 -13.73 10.80 -29.48
N ASP A 255 -13.45 11.56 -30.53
CA ASP A 255 -13.90 11.27 -31.89
C ASP A 255 -13.36 9.91 -32.39
N ILE A 256 -12.11 9.59 -32.07
CA ILE A 256 -11.51 8.28 -32.38
C ILE A 256 -12.22 7.15 -31.61
N VAL A 257 -12.42 7.27 -30.29
CA VAL A 257 -13.06 6.20 -29.47
C VAL A 257 -14.50 5.92 -29.89
N ARG A 258 -15.23 6.93 -30.39
CA ARG A 258 -16.57 6.75 -30.97
C ARG A 258 -16.55 5.95 -32.29
N GLY A 259 -15.37 5.77 -32.88
CA GLY A 259 -15.13 5.00 -34.09
C GLY A 259 -15.27 5.78 -35.38
N LYS A 260 -15.24 7.11 -35.33
CA LYS A 260 -15.30 8.01 -36.51
C LYS A 260 -14.20 7.70 -37.54
N TYR A 261 -13.06 7.20 -37.05
CA TYR A 261 -11.87 6.84 -37.82
C TYR A 261 -11.56 5.32 -37.77
N ASP A 262 -12.50 4.48 -37.31
CA ASP A 262 -12.33 3.01 -37.29
C ASP A 262 -12.38 2.47 -38.72
N ASN A 263 -11.26 1.97 -39.25
CA ASN A 263 -11.27 1.16 -40.46
C ASN A 263 -11.33 -0.34 -40.07
N PRO A 264 -12.36 -1.10 -40.49
CA PRO A 264 -12.44 -2.54 -40.22
C PRO A 264 -11.25 -3.34 -40.78
N ASP A 265 -10.62 -2.85 -41.85
CA ASP A 265 -9.53 -3.52 -42.56
C ASP A 265 -8.13 -3.26 -41.96
N ASP A 266 -7.97 -2.28 -41.05
CA ASP A 266 -6.69 -1.99 -40.39
C ASP A 266 -6.23 -3.20 -39.54
N GLU A 267 -4.91 -3.43 -39.46
CA GLU A 267 -4.35 -4.54 -38.68
C GLU A 267 -4.63 -4.36 -37.19
N GLY A 268 -5.18 -5.39 -36.54
CA GLY A 268 -5.49 -5.36 -35.11
C GLY A 268 -6.45 -6.46 -34.66
N GLU A 269 -6.48 -6.70 -33.36
CA GLU A 269 -7.35 -7.71 -32.75
C GLU A 269 -8.68 -7.14 -32.25
N VAL A 270 -8.68 -5.87 -31.81
CA VAL A 270 -9.82 -5.20 -31.16
C VAL A 270 -10.00 -3.76 -31.65
N SER A 271 -11.19 -3.17 -31.44
CA SER A 271 -11.44 -1.74 -31.75
C SER A 271 -10.76 -0.79 -30.75
N HIS A 272 -10.62 0.49 -31.10
CA HIS A 272 -10.14 1.56 -30.21
C HIS A 272 -10.87 1.58 -28.86
N PHE A 273 -12.21 1.47 -28.88
CA PHE A 273 -13.03 1.42 -27.67
C PHE A 273 -12.72 0.18 -26.81
N GLN A 274 -12.56 -1.00 -27.43
CA GLN A 274 -12.24 -2.23 -26.70
C GLN A 274 -10.82 -2.25 -26.14
N ALA A 275 -9.85 -1.65 -26.84
CA ALA A 275 -8.50 -1.46 -26.34
C ALA A 275 -8.49 -0.51 -25.13
N LEU A 276 -9.15 0.64 -25.23
CA LEU A 276 -9.34 1.56 -24.09
C LEU A 276 -10.09 0.90 -22.93
N ALA A 277 -11.16 0.14 -23.18
CA ALA A 277 -11.90 -0.55 -22.14
C ALA A 277 -11.05 -1.63 -21.46
N SER A 278 -10.25 -2.40 -22.21
CA SER A 278 -9.31 -3.38 -21.64
C SER A 278 -8.18 -2.72 -20.85
N ALA A 279 -7.73 -1.53 -21.27
CA ALA A 279 -6.76 -0.73 -20.52
C ALA A 279 -7.35 -0.15 -19.24
N LEU A 280 -8.59 0.38 -19.32
CA LEU A 280 -9.33 0.92 -18.19
C LEU A 280 -9.74 -0.16 -17.18
N SER A 281 -10.03 -1.39 -17.57
CA SER A 281 -10.30 -2.45 -16.59
C SER A 281 -9.08 -2.85 -15.78
N ALA A 282 -7.86 -2.67 -16.33
CA ALA A 282 -6.62 -2.89 -15.59
C ALA A 282 -6.36 -1.80 -14.54
N THR A 283 -6.67 -0.54 -14.86
CA THR A 283 -6.39 0.63 -14.00
C THR A 283 -7.53 0.96 -13.06
N VAL A 284 -8.75 1.06 -13.60
CA VAL A 284 -9.96 1.34 -12.83
C VAL A 284 -10.38 0.07 -12.10
N GLY A 285 -9.97 -0.03 -10.85
CA GLY A 285 -10.19 -1.19 -10.01
C GLY A 285 -10.31 -0.81 -8.52
N LEU A 286 -9.90 -1.73 -7.65
CA LEU A 286 -9.89 -1.50 -6.20
C LEU A 286 -8.96 -0.37 -5.75
N GLY A 287 -7.96 0.00 -6.56
CA GLY A 287 -7.08 1.16 -6.29
C GLY A 287 -7.85 2.48 -6.22
N ASN A 288 -8.86 2.67 -7.07
CA ASN A 288 -9.67 3.89 -7.17
C ASN A 288 -10.67 4.06 -6.02
N ILE A 289 -10.93 2.97 -5.28
CA ILE A 289 -11.84 2.91 -4.14
C ILE A 289 -11.00 2.89 -2.86
N ALA A 290 -10.27 1.79 -2.62
CA ALA A 290 -9.50 1.56 -1.42
C ALA A 290 -8.22 2.42 -1.37
N GLY A 291 -7.46 2.44 -2.46
CA GLY A 291 -6.19 3.17 -2.53
C GLY A 291 -6.36 4.68 -2.36
N VAL A 292 -7.40 5.26 -2.98
CA VAL A 292 -7.77 6.68 -2.78
C VAL A 292 -8.16 6.96 -1.34
N THR A 293 -8.96 6.08 -0.72
CA THR A 293 -9.39 6.25 0.67
C THR A 293 -8.19 6.22 1.62
N ILE A 294 -7.27 5.27 1.45
CA ILE A 294 -5.99 5.22 2.18
C ILE A 294 -5.15 6.49 1.91
N ALA A 295 -5.13 6.99 0.67
CA ALA A 295 -4.43 8.22 0.32
C ALA A 295 -4.97 9.45 1.08
N MET A 296 -6.30 9.56 1.23
CA MET A 296 -6.93 10.64 2.01
C MET A 296 -6.67 10.47 3.51
N THR A 297 -6.78 9.23 4.03
CA THR A 297 -6.53 8.94 5.45
C THR A 297 -5.08 9.18 5.87
N LEU A 298 -4.10 8.94 4.99
CA LEU A 298 -2.67 9.14 5.30
C LEU A 298 -2.14 10.53 4.89
N GLY A 299 -2.54 11.03 3.72
CA GLY A 299 -2.03 12.27 3.13
C GLY A 299 -2.94 13.49 3.28
N GLY A 300 -4.18 13.31 3.72
CA GLY A 300 -5.17 14.37 3.85
C GLY A 300 -5.69 14.90 2.50
N PRO A 301 -6.45 16.02 2.51
CA PRO A 301 -7.07 16.64 1.35
C PRO A 301 -6.01 17.16 0.37
N GLY A 302 -4.85 17.57 0.88
CA GLY A 302 -3.73 18.00 0.05
C GLY A 302 -3.19 16.93 -0.90
N ALA A 303 -3.31 15.64 -0.55
CA ALA A 303 -2.88 14.55 -1.43
C ALA A 303 -3.78 14.41 -2.67
N PHE A 304 -5.05 14.81 -2.59
CA PHE A 304 -5.97 14.83 -3.72
C PHE A 304 -5.54 15.83 -4.80
N PHE A 305 -5.05 17.01 -4.42
CA PHE A 305 -4.50 17.99 -5.37
C PHE A 305 -3.34 17.41 -6.20
N TRP A 306 -2.36 16.80 -5.52
CA TRP A 306 -1.21 16.18 -6.20
C TRP A 306 -1.61 14.95 -7.01
N MET A 307 -2.62 14.19 -6.58
CA MET A 307 -3.20 13.08 -7.34
C MET A 307 -3.83 13.55 -8.65
N MET A 308 -4.59 14.66 -8.65
CA MET A 308 -5.14 15.28 -9.86
C MET A 308 -4.05 15.77 -10.83
N LEU A 309 -3.01 16.46 -10.32
CA LEU A 309 -1.89 16.92 -11.16
C LEU A 309 -1.13 15.76 -11.80
N CYS A 310 -0.90 14.68 -11.04
CA CYS A 310 -0.27 13.47 -11.56
C CYS A 310 -1.14 12.81 -12.64
N GLY A 311 -2.48 12.74 -12.45
CA GLY A 311 -3.40 12.30 -13.49
C GLY A 311 -3.32 13.13 -14.77
N LEU A 312 -3.31 14.46 -14.65
CA LEU A 312 -3.24 15.39 -15.79
C LEU A 312 -1.95 15.24 -16.60
N PHE A 313 -0.79 15.18 -15.94
CA PHE A 313 0.49 14.98 -16.63
C PHE A 313 0.67 13.54 -17.13
N GLY A 314 0.12 12.57 -16.39
CA GLY A 314 0.11 11.14 -16.74
C GLY A 314 -0.62 10.85 -18.05
N MET A 315 -1.63 11.64 -18.43
CA MET A 315 -2.24 11.57 -19.76
C MET A 315 -1.18 11.58 -20.86
N THR A 316 -0.23 12.53 -20.83
CA THR A 316 0.78 12.63 -21.90
C THR A 316 1.78 11.47 -21.84
N SER A 317 2.17 10.98 -20.66
CA SER A 317 2.98 9.75 -20.52
C SER A 317 2.31 8.59 -21.24
N LYS A 318 1.00 8.38 -20.97
CA LYS A 318 0.21 7.29 -21.55
C LYS A 318 0.07 7.41 -23.06
N PHE A 319 -0.06 8.63 -23.59
CA PHE A 319 -0.02 8.91 -25.03
C PHE A 319 1.30 8.47 -25.68
N VAL A 320 2.46 8.83 -25.10
CA VAL A 320 3.76 8.51 -25.71
C VAL A 320 4.02 7.00 -25.67
N GLU A 321 3.80 6.35 -24.53
CA GLU A 321 4.05 4.91 -24.38
C GLU A 321 3.10 4.05 -25.23
N CYS A 322 1.81 4.42 -25.34
CA CYS A 322 0.87 3.68 -26.18
C CYS A 322 1.10 3.92 -27.68
N THR A 323 1.54 5.12 -28.08
CA THR A 323 2.02 5.37 -29.45
C THR A 323 3.21 4.46 -29.79
N LEU A 324 4.17 4.32 -28.88
CA LEU A 324 5.32 3.42 -29.07
C LEU A 324 4.90 1.94 -29.06
N GLY A 325 3.94 1.58 -28.19
CA GLY A 325 3.32 0.26 -28.12
C GLY A 325 2.72 -0.18 -29.45
N GLN A 326 2.02 0.72 -30.14
CA GLN A 326 1.53 0.52 -31.50
C GLN A 326 2.66 0.53 -32.54
N LYS A 327 3.51 1.56 -32.55
CA LYS A 327 4.55 1.77 -33.59
C LYS A 327 5.55 0.61 -33.70
N TYR A 328 5.83 -0.09 -32.60
CA TYR A 328 6.79 -1.21 -32.54
C TYR A 328 6.13 -2.57 -32.27
N ARG A 329 4.81 -2.67 -32.41
CA ARG A 329 4.10 -3.96 -32.30
C ARG A 329 4.57 -4.94 -33.37
N HIS A 330 4.45 -6.22 -33.06
CA HIS A 330 4.64 -7.30 -34.02
C HIS A 330 3.32 -8.03 -34.23
N VAL A 331 2.80 -7.96 -35.46
CA VAL A 331 1.68 -8.77 -35.93
C VAL A 331 2.24 -10.13 -36.35
N LYS A 332 1.73 -11.21 -35.75
CA LYS A 332 2.16 -12.58 -36.03
C LYS A 332 1.38 -13.20 -37.19
N PRO A 333 1.86 -14.30 -37.80
CA PRO A 333 1.15 -15.00 -38.88
C PRO A 333 -0.24 -15.53 -38.51
N ASP A 334 -0.54 -15.69 -37.21
CA ASP A 334 -1.86 -16.07 -36.69
C ASP A 334 -2.82 -14.87 -36.47
N GLY A 335 -2.38 -13.65 -36.81
CA GLY A 335 -3.11 -12.41 -36.59
C GLY A 335 -3.09 -11.91 -35.14
N THR A 336 -2.38 -12.58 -34.23
CA THR A 336 -2.21 -12.09 -32.84
C THR A 336 -1.08 -11.07 -32.75
N ILE A 337 -1.22 -10.13 -31.82
CA ILE A 337 -0.27 -9.04 -31.65
C ILE A 337 0.60 -9.25 -30.42
N LEU A 338 1.87 -8.86 -30.53
CA LEU A 338 2.79 -8.68 -29.42
C LEU A 338 3.35 -7.25 -29.48
N GLY A 339 2.92 -6.40 -28.56
CA GLY A 339 3.35 -5.00 -28.45
C GLY A 339 3.33 -4.51 -27.00
N GLY A 340 3.89 -3.32 -26.76
CA GLY A 340 4.19 -2.82 -25.42
C GLY A 340 5.70 -2.67 -25.16
N PRO A 341 6.13 -2.44 -23.90
CA PRO A 341 7.50 -2.01 -23.60
C PRO A 341 8.55 -3.07 -23.93
N MET A 342 8.25 -4.35 -23.69
CA MET A 342 9.07 -5.49 -24.12
C MET A 342 9.28 -5.61 -25.65
N ARG A 343 8.64 -4.75 -26.44
CA ARG A 343 8.85 -4.62 -27.90
C ARG A 343 9.51 -3.30 -28.26
N TYR A 344 8.98 -2.15 -27.84
CA TYR A 344 9.59 -0.86 -28.20
C TYR A 344 10.93 -0.58 -27.52
N LEU A 345 11.17 -1.11 -26.31
CA LEU A 345 12.48 -0.98 -25.66
C LEU A 345 13.55 -1.73 -26.47
N SER A 346 13.29 -2.98 -26.87
CA SER A 346 14.22 -3.76 -27.69
C SER A 346 14.36 -3.21 -29.12
N ALA A 347 13.24 -3.05 -29.84
CA ALA A 347 13.26 -2.66 -31.25
C ALA A 347 13.60 -1.18 -31.47
N GLY A 348 12.97 -0.27 -30.71
CA GLY A 348 13.15 1.17 -30.87
C GLY A 348 14.55 1.65 -30.50
N LEU A 349 15.16 1.09 -29.44
CA LEU A 349 16.52 1.44 -29.04
C LEU A 349 17.58 0.74 -29.91
N LYS A 350 17.27 -0.40 -30.53
CA LYS A 350 18.12 -1.00 -31.58
C LYS A 350 18.27 -0.06 -32.79
N GLU A 351 17.22 0.65 -33.19
CA GLU A 351 17.30 1.71 -34.22
C GLU A 351 18.14 2.93 -33.80
N MET A 352 18.50 3.05 -32.51
CA MET A 352 19.38 4.09 -31.97
C MET A 352 20.79 3.57 -31.69
N HIS A 353 21.15 2.38 -32.19
CA HIS A 353 22.39 1.66 -31.90
C HIS A 353 22.58 1.25 -30.42
N LEU A 354 21.51 1.30 -29.61
CA LEU A 354 21.49 0.93 -28.19
C LEU A 354 20.86 -0.45 -27.96
N SER A 355 21.18 -1.43 -28.81
CA SER A 355 20.53 -2.76 -28.83
C SER A 355 20.71 -3.55 -27.53
N LEU A 356 21.90 -3.53 -26.93
CA LEU A 356 22.18 -4.19 -25.65
C LEU A 356 21.35 -3.59 -24.51
N TYR A 357 21.34 -2.27 -24.41
CA TYR A 357 20.58 -1.53 -23.40
C TYR A 357 19.06 -1.76 -23.55
N GLY A 358 18.54 -1.65 -24.76
CA GLY A 358 17.12 -1.90 -25.04
C GLY A 358 16.68 -3.33 -24.78
N SER A 359 17.54 -4.31 -25.04
CA SER A 359 17.27 -5.72 -24.72
C SER A 359 17.29 -5.98 -23.22
N PHE A 360 18.23 -5.38 -22.48
CA PHE A 360 18.27 -5.45 -21.02
C PHE A 360 17.01 -4.84 -20.38
N LEU A 361 16.67 -3.60 -20.73
CA LEU A 361 15.46 -2.94 -20.21
C LEU A 361 14.18 -3.71 -20.55
N SER A 362 14.10 -4.28 -21.75
CA SER A 362 12.99 -5.13 -22.20
C SER A 362 12.81 -6.37 -21.33
N VAL A 363 13.90 -7.06 -20.96
CA VAL A 363 13.85 -8.26 -20.11
C VAL A 363 13.49 -7.90 -18.68
N VAL A 364 14.08 -6.83 -18.12
CA VAL A 364 13.77 -6.33 -16.77
C VAL A 364 12.27 -5.97 -16.67
N PHE A 365 11.76 -5.22 -17.64
CA PHE A 365 10.33 -4.88 -17.72
C PHE A 365 9.46 -6.14 -17.77
N ALA A 366 9.79 -7.11 -18.63
CA ALA A 366 8.97 -8.31 -18.79
C ALA A 366 8.90 -9.16 -17.50
N ILE A 367 10.02 -9.32 -16.79
CA ILE A 367 10.07 -10.02 -15.50
C ILE A 367 9.20 -9.30 -14.46
N MET A 368 9.36 -7.99 -14.31
CA MET A 368 8.55 -7.19 -13.38
C MET A 368 7.06 -7.24 -13.73
N CYS A 369 6.69 -7.18 -15.01
CA CYS A 369 5.30 -7.27 -15.47
C CYS A 369 4.65 -8.64 -15.15
N ILE A 370 5.39 -9.74 -15.28
CA ILE A 370 4.92 -11.08 -14.92
C ILE A 370 4.65 -11.16 -13.40
N LEU A 371 5.59 -10.66 -12.57
CA LEU A 371 5.46 -10.69 -11.11
C LEU A 371 4.36 -9.75 -10.59
N ALA A 372 4.27 -8.53 -11.14
CA ALA A 372 3.19 -7.58 -10.91
C ALA A 372 1.81 -8.16 -11.25
N SER A 373 1.73 -8.89 -12.37
CA SER A 373 0.51 -9.56 -12.79
C SER A 373 0.05 -10.62 -11.77
N PHE A 374 0.95 -11.47 -11.26
CA PHE A 374 0.55 -12.48 -10.27
C PHE A 374 0.11 -11.86 -8.93
N GLY A 375 0.80 -10.85 -8.42
CA GLY A 375 0.45 -10.19 -7.16
C GLY A 375 -0.71 -9.20 -7.28
N GLY A 376 -0.43 -7.95 -7.64
CA GLY A 376 -1.37 -6.82 -7.66
C GLY A 376 -2.46 -6.96 -8.72
N GLY A 377 -2.15 -7.61 -9.84
CA GLY A 377 -3.10 -7.89 -10.92
C GLY A 377 -4.07 -9.04 -10.63
N ASN A 378 -3.61 -10.12 -10.00
CA ASN A 378 -4.39 -11.33 -9.73
C ASN A 378 -4.71 -11.51 -8.24
N MET A 379 -3.70 -11.84 -7.42
CA MET A 379 -3.88 -12.28 -6.04
C MET A 379 -4.52 -11.20 -5.15
N PHE A 380 -4.08 -9.94 -5.27
CA PHE A 380 -4.62 -8.80 -4.51
C PHE A 380 -6.10 -8.55 -4.79
N GLN A 381 -6.46 -8.45 -6.08
CA GLN A 381 -7.83 -8.21 -6.52
C GLN A 381 -8.76 -9.33 -6.04
N ALA A 382 -8.32 -10.59 -6.13
CA ALA A 382 -9.06 -11.74 -5.67
C ALA A 382 -9.25 -11.73 -4.13
N ASN A 383 -8.19 -11.42 -3.37
CA ASN A 383 -8.25 -11.34 -1.91
C ASN A 383 -9.25 -10.28 -1.42
N GLN A 384 -9.10 -9.06 -1.93
CA GLN A 384 -9.92 -7.90 -1.54
C GLN A 384 -11.39 -8.05 -1.95
N SER A 385 -11.66 -8.58 -3.15
CA SER A 385 -13.04 -8.87 -3.57
C SER A 385 -13.66 -10.01 -2.76
N GLY A 386 -12.89 -11.02 -2.38
CA GLY A 386 -13.31 -12.05 -1.42
C GLY A 386 -13.65 -11.45 -0.05
N GLY A 387 -12.83 -10.51 0.45
CA GLY A 387 -13.10 -9.74 1.66
C GLY A 387 -14.41 -8.94 1.58
N ALA A 388 -14.66 -8.25 0.47
CA ALA A 388 -15.90 -7.50 0.24
C ALA A 388 -17.15 -8.41 0.20
N VAL A 389 -17.04 -9.63 -0.32
CA VAL A 389 -18.12 -10.64 -0.29
C VAL A 389 -18.34 -11.16 1.12
N VAL A 390 -17.28 -11.43 1.88
CA VAL A 390 -17.38 -11.81 3.31
C VAL A 390 -18.07 -10.71 4.10
N GLN A 391 -17.64 -9.44 3.95
CA GLN A 391 -18.25 -8.29 4.61
C GLN A 391 -19.73 -8.12 4.24
N MET A 392 -20.11 -8.31 2.97
CA MET A 392 -21.50 -8.24 2.51
C MET A 392 -22.38 -9.34 3.14
N LEU A 393 -21.85 -10.55 3.29
CA LEU A 393 -22.58 -11.69 3.85
C LEU A 393 -22.61 -11.70 5.39
N GLN A 394 -21.59 -11.12 6.04
CA GLN A 394 -21.42 -11.13 7.49
C GLN A 394 -21.71 -9.79 8.17
N GLY A 395 -22.04 -8.72 7.43
CA GLY A 395 -22.08 -7.35 7.95
C GLY A 395 -22.94 -7.16 9.22
N ALA A 396 -24.05 -7.87 9.35
CA ALA A 396 -24.89 -7.84 10.55
C ALA A 396 -24.23 -8.52 11.78
N ASP A 397 -23.54 -9.64 11.58
CA ASP A 397 -22.78 -10.32 12.63
C ASP A 397 -21.50 -9.51 12.99
N VAL A 398 -20.88 -8.81 12.04
CA VAL A 398 -19.75 -7.89 12.28
C VAL A 398 -20.17 -6.65 13.07
N GLN A 399 -21.32 -6.04 12.74
CA GLN A 399 -21.86 -4.93 13.53
C GLN A 399 -22.14 -5.38 14.97
N ARG A 400 -22.79 -6.53 15.13
CA ARG A 400 -23.05 -7.12 16.45
C ARG A 400 -21.78 -7.41 17.25
N LEU A 401 -20.67 -7.74 16.59
CA LEU A 401 -19.36 -7.90 17.23
C LEU A 401 -18.79 -6.56 17.75
N SER A 402 -18.95 -5.47 16.99
CA SER A 402 -18.61 -4.11 17.43
C SER A 402 -19.50 -3.68 18.61
N ASP A 403 -20.81 -3.89 18.53
CA ASP A 403 -21.76 -3.59 19.61
C ASP A 403 -21.41 -4.36 20.90
N LEU A 404 -20.97 -5.63 20.79
CA LEU A 404 -20.49 -6.43 21.91
C LEU A 404 -19.18 -5.89 22.50
N ASN A 405 -18.23 -5.45 21.68
CA ASN A 405 -16.99 -4.84 22.17
C ASN A 405 -17.28 -3.55 22.95
N ALA A 406 -18.16 -2.68 22.45
CA ALA A 406 -18.57 -1.47 23.17
C ALA A 406 -19.23 -1.79 24.53
N GLN A 407 -20.06 -2.83 24.60
CA GLN A 407 -20.65 -3.31 25.85
C GLN A 407 -19.60 -3.92 26.81
N ILE A 408 -18.58 -4.63 26.30
CA ILE A 408 -17.47 -5.17 27.11
C ILE A 408 -16.68 -4.02 27.73
N THR A 409 -16.34 -2.98 26.97
CA THR A 409 -15.65 -1.79 27.50
C THR A 409 -16.51 -1.08 28.54
N ALA A 410 -17.80 -0.85 28.28
CA ALA A 410 -18.71 -0.22 29.25
C ALA A 410 -18.88 -1.04 30.54
N ALA A 411 -18.93 -2.38 30.45
CA ALA A 411 -18.98 -3.26 31.62
C ALA A 411 -17.66 -3.26 32.40
N ALA A 412 -16.52 -3.20 31.71
CA ALA A 412 -15.20 -3.06 32.33
C ALA A 412 -15.05 -1.71 33.04
N ASP A 413 -15.49 -0.60 32.44
CA ASP A 413 -15.47 0.74 33.05
C ASP A 413 -16.42 0.86 34.25
N ALA A 414 -17.46 0.02 34.32
CA ALA A 414 -18.35 -0.12 35.47
C ALA A 414 -17.86 -1.16 36.51
N ASP A 415 -16.71 -1.80 36.28
CA ASP A 415 -16.14 -2.91 37.06
C ASP A 415 -17.12 -4.11 37.26
N ASP A 416 -18.05 -4.34 36.33
CA ASP A 416 -18.96 -5.50 36.33
C ASP A 416 -18.32 -6.71 35.62
N THR A 417 -17.48 -7.42 36.37
CA THR A 417 -16.74 -8.61 35.89
C THR A 417 -17.67 -9.73 35.41
N ALA A 418 -18.86 -9.87 35.99
CA ALA A 418 -19.80 -10.94 35.64
C ALA A 418 -20.47 -10.69 34.29
N LEU A 419 -20.92 -9.45 34.06
CA LEU A 419 -21.44 -9.02 32.77
C LEU A 419 -20.32 -9.06 31.71
N MET A 420 -19.13 -8.52 32.02
CA MET A 420 -17.96 -8.53 31.13
C MET A 420 -17.64 -9.93 30.62
N LYS A 421 -17.50 -10.93 31.50
CA LYS A 421 -17.22 -12.32 31.13
C LYS A 421 -18.30 -12.92 30.24
N SER A 422 -19.58 -12.65 30.54
CA SER A 422 -20.70 -13.14 29.72
C SER A 422 -20.70 -12.55 28.30
N LEU A 423 -20.36 -11.26 28.16
CA LEU A 423 -20.26 -10.57 26.88
C LEU A 423 -19.02 -11.01 26.10
N GLN A 424 -17.88 -11.22 26.78
CA GLN A 424 -16.66 -11.78 26.18
C GLN A 424 -16.90 -13.20 25.63
N GLN A 425 -17.67 -14.04 26.33
CA GLN A 425 -18.08 -15.34 25.79
C GLN A 425 -18.94 -15.21 24.53
N GLN A 426 -19.97 -14.35 24.55
CA GLN A 426 -20.80 -14.10 23.35
C GLN A 426 -19.98 -13.55 22.17
N ARG A 427 -19.02 -12.65 22.44
CA ARG A 427 -18.07 -12.13 21.45
C ARG A 427 -17.22 -13.25 20.88
N GLN A 428 -16.73 -14.17 21.71
CA GLN A 428 -15.91 -15.30 21.26
C GLN A 428 -16.72 -16.26 20.38
N GLU A 429 -17.92 -16.65 20.80
CA GLU A 429 -18.81 -17.52 20.01
C GLU A 429 -19.17 -16.90 18.64
N LEU A 430 -19.40 -15.59 18.61
CA LEU A 430 -19.66 -14.85 17.36
C LEU A 430 -18.41 -14.75 16.47
N SER A 431 -17.25 -14.46 17.06
CA SER A 431 -15.95 -14.42 16.35
C SER A 431 -15.59 -15.78 15.74
N ASP A 432 -15.81 -16.88 16.47
CA ASP A 432 -15.59 -18.24 15.99
C ASP A 432 -16.54 -18.61 14.83
N ARG A 433 -17.81 -18.16 14.90
CA ARG A 433 -18.78 -18.31 13.80
C ARG A 433 -18.38 -17.53 12.54
N LEU A 434 -17.94 -16.28 12.70
CA LEU A 434 -17.44 -15.42 11.62
C LEU A 434 -16.23 -16.07 10.94
N THR A 435 -15.21 -16.43 11.72
CA THR A 435 -13.97 -17.08 11.26
C THR A 435 -14.24 -18.41 10.55
N ARG A 436 -15.13 -19.25 11.10
CA ARG A 436 -15.52 -20.52 10.46
C ARG A 436 -16.18 -20.29 9.11
N SER A 437 -17.07 -19.29 9.03
CA SER A 437 -17.82 -18.97 7.81
C SER A 437 -16.90 -18.37 6.74
N GLU A 438 -15.95 -17.50 7.12
CA GLU A 438 -14.95 -16.93 6.22
C GLU A 438 -14.10 -18.02 5.55
N ARG A 439 -13.64 -19.02 6.32
CA ARG A 439 -12.88 -20.18 5.83
C ARG A 439 -13.64 -21.03 4.79
N VAL A 440 -14.95 -20.88 4.69
CA VAL A 440 -15.79 -21.53 3.66
C VAL A 440 -16.07 -20.58 2.49
N ILE A 441 -16.45 -19.33 2.79
CA ILE A 441 -16.82 -18.32 1.78
C ILE A 441 -15.64 -18.01 0.85
N LYS A 442 -14.45 -17.75 1.39
CA LYS A 442 -13.27 -17.34 0.60
C LYS A 442 -12.85 -18.39 -0.45
N PRO A 443 -12.64 -19.69 -0.11
CA PRO A 443 -12.31 -20.70 -1.11
C PRO A 443 -13.41 -20.92 -2.16
N VAL A 444 -14.69 -20.91 -1.77
CA VAL A 444 -15.81 -21.07 -2.71
C VAL A 444 -15.87 -19.91 -3.71
N PHE A 445 -15.74 -18.68 -3.21
CA PHE A 445 -15.63 -17.49 -4.05
C PHE A 445 -14.41 -17.57 -4.98
N GLY A 446 -13.24 -17.99 -4.47
CA GLY A 446 -12.03 -18.17 -5.26
C GLY A 446 -12.17 -19.16 -6.40
N VAL A 447 -12.84 -20.30 -6.19
CA VAL A 447 -13.12 -21.27 -7.27
C VAL A 447 -14.03 -20.65 -8.34
N ILE A 448 -15.11 -19.97 -7.93
CA ILE A 448 -16.04 -19.31 -8.86
C ILE A 448 -15.32 -18.24 -9.68
N LEU A 449 -14.55 -17.37 -9.02
CA LEU A 449 -13.80 -16.29 -9.66
C LEU A 449 -12.76 -16.85 -10.64
N ALA A 450 -11.97 -17.86 -10.21
CA ALA A 450 -10.97 -18.51 -11.05
C ALA A 450 -11.57 -19.15 -12.31
N LEU A 451 -12.75 -19.79 -12.21
CA LEU A 451 -13.48 -20.34 -13.36
C LEU A 451 -13.97 -19.24 -14.31
N LEU A 452 -14.55 -18.16 -13.79
CA LEU A 452 -15.01 -17.02 -14.60
C LEU A 452 -13.85 -16.31 -15.32
N VAL A 453 -12.68 -16.24 -14.69
CA VAL A 453 -11.46 -15.69 -15.28
C VAL A 453 -10.94 -16.61 -16.39
N ALA A 454 -10.84 -17.92 -16.12
CA ALA A 454 -10.39 -18.92 -17.08
C ALA A 454 -11.17 -18.86 -18.40
N VAL A 455 -12.50 -18.78 -18.34
CA VAL A 455 -13.40 -18.69 -19.52
C VAL A 455 -13.07 -17.50 -20.43
N VAL A 456 -12.62 -16.37 -19.85
CA VAL A 456 -12.27 -15.16 -20.60
C VAL A 456 -10.84 -15.21 -21.12
N ILE A 457 -9.85 -15.49 -20.26
CA ILE A 457 -8.42 -15.44 -20.67
C ILE A 457 -8.07 -16.49 -21.72
N ILE A 458 -8.77 -17.63 -21.77
CA ILE A 458 -8.61 -18.65 -22.82
C ILE A 458 -8.91 -18.06 -24.21
N GLY A 459 -9.86 -17.13 -24.31
CA GLY A 459 -10.19 -16.46 -25.59
C GLY A 459 -9.36 -15.22 -25.92
N GLY A 460 -8.35 -14.90 -25.12
CA GLY A 460 -7.42 -13.78 -25.36
C GLY A 460 -8.09 -12.40 -25.41
N ILE A 461 -7.37 -11.43 -25.99
CA ILE A 461 -7.75 -10.01 -25.96
C ILE A 461 -9.13 -9.71 -26.57
N LYS A 462 -9.57 -10.52 -27.54
CA LYS A 462 -10.89 -10.39 -28.16
C LYS A 462 -12.04 -10.64 -27.17
N ARG A 463 -11.92 -11.66 -26.30
CA ARG A 463 -12.90 -11.90 -25.22
C ARG A 463 -12.73 -10.88 -24.09
N ILE A 464 -11.50 -10.53 -23.72
CA ILE A 464 -11.23 -9.55 -22.67
C ILE A 464 -11.82 -8.19 -23.03
N GLY A 465 -11.54 -7.66 -24.22
CA GLY A 465 -12.10 -6.39 -24.70
C GLY A 465 -13.63 -6.42 -24.87
N ALA A 466 -14.22 -7.58 -25.20
CA ALA A 466 -15.67 -7.74 -25.26
C ALA A 466 -16.35 -7.81 -23.87
N ALA A 467 -15.65 -8.33 -22.85
CA ALA A 467 -16.09 -8.31 -21.47
C ALA A 467 -15.91 -6.91 -20.86
N ALA A 468 -14.69 -6.36 -20.93
CA ALA A 468 -14.35 -5.03 -20.42
C ALA A 468 -15.22 -3.93 -21.05
N GLY A 469 -15.46 -3.97 -22.37
CA GLY A 469 -16.34 -3.03 -23.08
C GLY A 469 -17.81 -3.02 -22.63
N LYS A 470 -18.25 -4.01 -21.83
CA LYS A 470 -19.57 -4.05 -21.20
C LYS A 470 -19.50 -3.76 -19.69
N VAL A 471 -18.53 -4.37 -19.00
CA VAL A 471 -18.36 -4.26 -17.55
C VAL A 471 -17.91 -2.86 -17.16
N VAL A 472 -16.86 -2.32 -17.80
CA VAL A 472 -16.23 -1.03 -17.44
C VAL A 472 -17.21 0.15 -17.54
N PRO A 473 -17.97 0.37 -18.63
CA PRO A 473 -18.90 1.49 -18.68
C PRO A 473 -20.00 1.37 -17.62
N THR A 474 -20.49 0.15 -17.37
CA THR A 474 -21.57 -0.11 -16.42
C THR A 474 -21.14 0.17 -14.98
N MET A 475 -19.98 -0.36 -14.56
CA MET A 475 -19.47 -0.15 -13.21
C MET A 475 -19.06 1.32 -12.97
N CYS A 476 -18.43 1.97 -13.95
CA CYS A 476 -18.07 3.38 -13.85
C CYS A 476 -19.31 4.29 -13.77
N LEU A 477 -20.34 4.09 -14.62
CA LEU A 477 -21.55 4.92 -14.61
C LEU A 477 -22.34 4.77 -13.30
N LEU A 478 -22.45 3.55 -12.78
CA LEU A 478 -23.12 3.29 -11.49
C LEU A 478 -22.40 4.00 -10.34
N TYR A 479 -21.07 3.83 -10.27
CA TYR A 479 -20.27 4.38 -9.19
C TYR A 479 -20.22 5.92 -9.25
N VAL A 480 -19.93 6.49 -10.43
CA VAL A 480 -19.97 7.94 -10.69
C VAL A 480 -21.34 8.53 -10.37
N GLY A 481 -22.44 7.84 -10.71
CA GLY A 481 -23.80 8.29 -10.38
C GLY A 481 -24.04 8.43 -8.88
N ALA A 482 -23.57 7.48 -8.07
CA ALA A 482 -23.67 7.55 -6.61
C ALA A 482 -22.76 8.63 -6.02
N CYS A 483 -21.52 8.77 -6.50
CA CYS A 483 -20.64 9.86 -6.07
C CYS A 483 -21.25 11.24 -6.39
N LEU A 484 -21.78 11.41 -7.60
CA LEU A 484 -22.44 12.66 -8.01
C LEU A 484 -23.67 12.95 -7.15
N TYR A 485 -24.47 11.93 -6.79
CA TYR A 485 -25.59 12.11 -5.86
C TYR A 485 -25.11 12.67 -4.50
N ILE A 486 -24.10 12.05 -3.88
CA ILE A 486 -23.55 12.50 -2.58
C ILE A 486 -22.96 13.92 -2.70
N ILE A 487 -22.15 14.18 -3.72
CA ILE A 487 -21.55 15.50 -3.97
C ILE A 487 -22.63 16.57 -4.21
N CYS A 488 -23.72 16.23 -4.90
CA CYS A 488 -24.86 17.13 -5.10
C CYS A 488 -25.65 17.41 -3.81
N MET A 489 -25.75 16.44 -2.89
CA MET A 489 -26.38 16.64 -1.57
C MET A 489 -25.55 17.56 -0.67
N HIS A 490 -24.23 17.59 -0.84
CA HIS A 490 -23.27 18.37 -0.03
C HIS A 490 -22.65 19.56 -0.79
N LEU A 491 -23.34 20.14 -1.78
CA LEU A 491 -22.84 21.27 -2.59
C LEU A 491 -22.33 22.46 -1.76
N SER A 492 -22.92 22.71 -0.58
CA SER A 492 -22.52 23.78 0.33
C SER A 492 -21.14 23.58 0.99
N ALA A 493 -20.67 22.34 1.12
CA ALA A 493 -19.36 22.03 1.70
C ALA A 493 -18.20 22.15 0.68
N ILE A 494 -18.51 22.12 -0.63
CA ILE A 494 -17.49 22.13 -1.69
C ILE A 494 -16.55 23.36 -1.63
N PRO A 495 -17.02 24.61 -1.42
CA PRO A 495 -16.13 25.77 -1.40
C PRO A 495 -15.07 25.69 -0.29
N GLU A 496 -15.48 25.31 0.92
CA GLU A 496 -14.59 25.12 2.07
C GLU A 496 -13.60 23.98 1.80
N LEU A 497 -14.10 22.84 1.28
CA LEU A 497 -13.26 21.70 0.96
C LEU A 497 -12.22 22.04 -0.13
N VAL A 498 -12.58 22.83 -1.15
CA VAL A 498 -11.62 23.31 -2.16
C VAL A 498 -10.54 24.16 -1.51
N THR A 499 -10.88 25.09 -0.62
CA THR A 499 -9.90 25.86 0.14
C THR A 499 -8.98 24.95 0.96
N GLN A 500 -9.54 23.96 1.66
CA GLN A 500 -8.75 23.00 2.45
C GLN A 500 -7.80 22.16 1.58
N ILE A 501 -8.26 21.63 0.44
CA ILE A 501 -7.44 20.88 -0.52
C ILE A 501 -6.23 21.71 -0.96
N PHE A 502 -6.44 22.97 -1.34
CA PHE A 502 -5.35 23.85 -1.75
C PHE A 502 -4.40 24.18 -0.59
N THR A 503 -4.91 24.61 0.57
CA THR A 503 -4.08 24.94 1.73
C THR A 503 -3.25 23.74 2.22
N ASP A 504 -3.87 22.58 2.38
CA ASP A 504 -3.19 21.38 2.88
C ASP A 504 -2.13 20.87 1.88
N SER A 505 -2.37 21.02 0.57
CA SER A 505 -1.43 20.58 -0.48
C SER A 505 -0.08 21.31 -0.47
N PHE A 506 -0.04 22.53 0.08
CA PHE A 506 1.17 23.34 0.24
C PHE A 506 1.59 23.51 1.71
N SER A 507 0.91 22.86 2.65
CA SER A 507 1.19 22.98 4.09
C SER A 507 2.45 22.19 4.51
N GLY A 508 3.23 22.77 5.44
CA GLY A 508 4.45 22.15 5.96
C GLY A 508 4.24 21.18 7.13
N GLN A 509 3.03 21.08 7.70
CA GLN A 509 2.80 20.46 9.01
C GLN A 509 2.51 18.94 9.00
N ALA A 510 2.31 18.32 7.83
CA ALA A 510 2.06 16.87 7.73
C ALA A 510 3.28 16.03 8.15
N MET A 511 3.06 14.94 8.91
CA MET A 511 4.15 14.21 9.57
C MET A 511 5.14 13.54 8.60
N GLY A 512 4.69 13.15 7.41
CA GLY A 512 5.48 12.44 6.39
C GLY A 512 6.51 13.29 5.62
N GLY A 513 6.99 14.41 6.17
CA GLY A 513 7.91 15.34 5.49
C GLY A 513 7.26 16.59 4.89
N GLY A 514 6.16 17.07 5.49
CA GLY A 514 5.44 18.27 5.04
C GLY A 514 4.90 18.12 3.62
N LEU A 515 4.98 19.19 2.83
CA LEU A 515 4.58 19.26 1.42
C LEU A 515 5.08 18.06 0.60
N LEU A 516 6.35 17.64 0.80
CA LEU A 516 6.92 16.51 0.05
C LEU A 516 6.23 15.19 0.40
N GLY A 517 5.83 14.97 1.65
CA GLY A 517 5.09 13.77 2.06
C GLY A 517 3.71 13.70 1.40
N VAL A 518 2.98 14.82 1.44
CA VAL A 518 1.65 14.95 0.82
C VAL A 518 1.72 14.75 -0.70
N LEU A 519 2.72 15.34 -1.36
CA LEU A 519 3.01 15.14 -2.78
C LEU A 519 3.33 13.67 -3.09
N VAL A 520 4.22 13.03 -2.32
CA VAL A 520 4.60 11.63 -2.53
C VAL A 520 3.40 10.70 -2.46
N ILE A 521 2.52 10.87 -1.45
CA ILE A 521 1.31 10.07 -1.30
C ILE A 521 0.38 10.28 -2.51
N GLY A 522 0.13 11.53 -2.91
CA GLY A 522 -0.71 11.85 -4.07
C GLY A 522 -0.19 11.27 -5.39
N VAL A 523 1.13 11.40 -5.66
CA VAL A 523 1.76 10.87 -6.87
C VAL A 523 1.82 9.34 -6.86
N GLN A 524 2.21 8.70 -5.74
CA GLN A 524 2.22 7.23 -5.64
C GLN A 524 0.83 6.67 -5.95
N ARG A 525 -0.21 7.24 -5.34
CA ARG A 525 -1.58 6.72 -5.47
C ARG A 525 -2.18 7.00 -6.84
N ALA A 526 -1.87 8.15 -7.47
CA ALA A 526 -2.18 8.37 -8.88
C ALA A 526 -1.47 7.37 -9.81
N ALA A 527 -0.17 7.12 -9.60
CA ALA A 527 0.62 6.21 -10.44
C ALA A 527 0.15 4.76 -10.34
N PHE A 528 -0.24 4.30 -9.14
CA PHE A 528 -0.90 2.99 -8.96
C PHE A 528 -2.28 2.92 -9.58
N SER A 529 -3.03 4.02 -9.59
CA SER A 529 -4.37 4.08 -10.18
C SER A 529 -4.29 4.04 -11.71
N ASN A 530 -3.68 5.04 -12.34
CA ASN A 530 -3.72 5.19 -13.80
C ASN A 530 -2.60 4.49 -14.57
N GLU A 531 -1.59 3.94 -13.88
CA GLU A 531 -0.41 3.27 -14.45
C GLU A 531 0.36 4.10 -15.51
N ALA A 532 0.23 5.43 -15.48
CA ALA A 532 0.83 6.30 -16.50
C ALA A 532 2.36 6.35 -16.39
N GLY A 533 3.06 6.00 -17.47
CA GLY A 533 4.52 5.90 -17.46
C GLY A 533 5.04 4.58 -16.86
N VAL A 534 4.16 3.68 -16.42
CA VAL A 534 4.52 2.31 -16.06
C VAL A 534 4.72 1.46 -17.32
N GLY A 535 3.94 1.70 -18.39
CA GLY A 535 4.07 1.04 -19.70
C GLY A 535 3.18 -0.19 -19.91
N SER A 536 2.52 -0.69 -18.86
CA SER A 536 1.56 -1.80 -18.88
C SER A 536 0.44 -1.59 -19.91
N ALA A 537 -0.24 -0.44 -19.89
CA ALA A 537 -1.37 -0.16 -20.77
C ALA A 537 -1.02 -0.15 -22.26
N ALA A 538 0.23 0.12 -22.63
CA ALA A 538 0.70 0.03 -24.01
C ALA A 538 0.57 -1.40 -24.59
N ILE A 539 0.49 -2.42 -23.72
CA ILE A 539 0.23 -3.82 -24.12
C ILE A 539 -1.20 -3.98 -24.64
N ALA A 540 -2.23 -3.51 -23.91
CA ALA A 540 -3.62 -3.49 -24.40
C ALA A 540 -3.76 -2.63 -25.67
N HIS A 541 -3.27 -1.39 -25.61
CA HIS A 541 -3.39 -0.44 -26.72
C HIS A 541 -2.70 -0.92 -28.00
N SER A 542 -1.61 -1.70 -27.93
CA SER A 542 -0.97 -2.28 -29.12
C SER A 542 -1.87 -3.22 -29.94
N ALA A 543 -2.90 -3.82 -29.33
CA ALA A 543 -3.82 -4.75 -29.98
C ALA A 543 -4.94 -4.05 -30.79
N ALA A 544 -5.06 -2.72 -30.71
CA ALA A 544 -6.09 -1.97 -31.42
C ALA A 544 -5.90 -1.97 -32.95
N LYS A 545 -7.01 -1.98 -33.69
CA LYS A 545 -7.06 -1.82 -35.15
C LYS A 545 -6.74 -0.38 -35.56
N THR A 546 -5.51 -0.13 -35.97
CA THR A 546 -5.08 1.14 -36.56
C THR A 546 -3.72 1.02 -37.24
N ASP A 547 -3.59 1.60 -38.42
CA ASP A 547 -2.29 1.76 -39.10
C ASP A 547 -1.57 3.06 -38.67
N GLU A 548 -2.24 3.92 -37.89
CA GLU A 548 -1.73 5.19 -37.38
C GLU A 548 -1.44 5.09 -35.86
N PRO A 549 -0.18 4.96 -35.41
CA PRO A 549 0.15 4.79 -33.99
C PRO A 549 -0.29 5.97 -33.11
N ILE A 550 -0.24 7.19 -33.66
CA ILE A 550 -0.69 8.41 -32.98
C ILE A 550 -2.20 8.37 -32.69
N ARG A 551 -3.00 7.70 -33.54
CA ARG A 551 -4.46 7.56 -33.34
C ARG A 551 -4.75 6.82 -32.03
N GLU A 552 -4.07 5.70 -31.79
CA GLU A 552 -4.20 4.97 -30.52
C GLU A 552 -3.57 5.72 -29.33
N GLY A 553 -2.44 6.39 -29.55
CA GLY A 553 -1.86 7.27 -28.54
C GLY A 553 -2.87 8.30 -28.04
N CYS A 554 -3.65 8.90 -28.94
CA CYS A 554 -4.73 9.82 -28.58
C CYS A 554 -5.78 9.13 -27.70
N VAL A 555 -6.24 7.93 -28.06
CA VAL A 555 -7.19 7.13 -27.28
C VAL A 555 -6.68 6.91 -25.85
N ALA A 556 -5.39 6.58 -25.70
CA ALA A 556 -4.77 6.33 -24.40
C ALA A 556 -4.74 7.56 -23.45
N LEU A 557 -4.84 8.79 -23.98
CA LEU A 557 -5.01 10.01 -23.17
C LEU A 557 -6.24 9.93 -22.26
N LEU A 558 -7.30 9.26 -22.71
CA LEU A 558 -8.56 9.17 -21.97
C LEU A 558 -8.45 8.26 -20.74
N GLY A 559 -7.44 7.39 -20.68
CA GLY A 559 -7.18 6.49 -19.55
C GLY A 559 -7.06 7.24 -18.23
N PRO A 560 -6.00 8.05 -18.00
CA PRO A 560 -5.78 8.77 -16.74
C PRO A 560 -6.85 9.84 -16.45
N PHE A 561 -7.52 10.34 -17.50
CA PHE A 561 -8.66 11.25 -17.33
C PHE A 561 -9.87 10.54 -16.71
N ILE A 562 -10.31 9.42 -17.28
CA ILE A 562 -11.45 8.66 -16.75
C ILE A 562 -11.10 8.07 -15.37
N ASP A 563 -9.90 7.51 -15.24
CA ASP A 563 -9.41 6.88 -14.03
C ASP A 563 -9.23 7.88 -12.88
N THR A 564 -8.27 8.80 -13.01
CA THR A 564 -7.82 9.63 -11.89
C THR A 564 -8.62 10.93 -11.80
N ILE A 565 -8.80 11.63 -12.92
CA ILE A 565 -9.44 12.96 -12.93
C ILE A 565 -10.96 12.86 -12.69
N VAL A 566 -11.61 11.78 -13.14
CA VAL A 566 -13.05 11.53 -12.88
C VAL A 566 -13.26 10.58 -11.70
N VAL A 567 -12.95 9.28 -11.84
CA VAL A 567 -13.37 8.28 -10.84
C VAL A 567 -12.68 8.47 -9.48
N CYS A 568 -11.34 8.58 -9.44
CA CYS A 568 -10.63 8.78 -8.16
C CYS A 568 -10.94 10.13 -7.52
N SER A 569 -11.08 11.20 -8.31
CA SER A 569 -11.49 12.50 -7.78
C SER A 569 -12.86 12.45 -7.12
N MET A 570 -13.80 11.73 -7.71
CA MET A 570 -15.13 11.53 -7.13
C MET A 570 -15.09 10.69 -5.85
N THR A 571 -14.29 9.61 -5.80
CA THR A 571 -14.04 8.88 -4.54
C THR A 571 -13.45 9.81 -3.48
N ALA A 572 -12.40 10.55 -3.82
CA ALA A 572 -11.72 11.46 -2.89
C ALA A 572 -12.69 12.51 -2.33
N LEU A 573 -13.50 13.15 -3.18
CA LEU A 573 -14.49 14.13 -2.75
C LEU A 573 -15.54 13.52 -1.81
N VAL A 574 -16.10 12.34 -2.10
CA VAL A 574 -17.05 11.66 -1.20
C VAL A 574 -16.41 11.34 0.16
N ILE A 575 -15.20 10.78 0.13
CA ILE A 575 -14.43 10.44 1.34
C ILE A 575 -14.12 11.69 2.18
N LEU A 576 -13.79 12.81 1.53
CA LEU A 576 -13.49 14.08 2.18
C LEU A 576 -14.75 14.74 2.78
N ILE A 577 -15.85 14.80 2.01
CA ILE A 577 -17.15 15.36 2.40
C ILE A 577 -17.74 14.62 3.61
N THR A 578 -17.70 13.28 3.60
CA THR A 578 -18.22 12.43 4.68
C THR A 578 -17.34 12.43 5.95
N GLY A 579 -16.16 13.06 5.91
CA GLY A 579 -15.21 13.05 7.02
C GLY A 579 -14.55 11.68 7.30
N ALA A 580 -14.83 10.66 6.49
CA ALA A 580 -14.36 9.28 6.68
C ALA A 580 -12.83 9.17 6.78
N TRP A 581 -12.13 10.04 6.06
CA TRP A 581 -10.67 10.14 6.05
C TRP A 581 -10.03 10.58 7.38
N ASP A 582 -10.79 11.26 8.25
CA ASP A 582 -10.30 11.81 9.52
C ASP A 582 -11.07 11.22 10.73
N ASN A 583 -11.76 10.09 10.53
CA ASN A 583 -12.52 9.41 11.57
C ASN A 583 -11.73 8.25 12.18
N ASN A 584 -11.15 8.48 13.36
CA ASN A 584 -10.34 7.47 14.08
C ASN A 584 -11.12 6.22 14.46
N GLU A 585 -12.39 6.35 14.88
CA GLU A 585 -13.25 5.22 15.25
C GLU A 585 -13.42 4.28 14.05
N TRP A 586 -13.69 4.84 12.87
CA TRP A 586 -13.88 4.06 11.65
C TRP A 586 -12.58 3.43 11.13
N VAL A 587 -11.44 4.10 11.30
CA VAL A 587 -10.12 3.56 10.95
C VAL A 587 -9.66 2.48 11.92
N VAL A 588 -10.05 2.54 13.20
CA VAL A 588 -9.79 1.48 14.18
C VAL A 588 -10.70 0.26 13.94
N ASP A 589 -12.00 0.47 13.74
CA ASP A 589 -12.98 -0.59 13.47
C ASP A 589 -12.65 -1.45 12.24
N GLN A 590 -12.29 -0.80 11.13
CA GLN A 590 -12.11 -1.44 9.82
C GLN A 590 -10.62 -1.69 9.51
N GLY A 591 -9.71 -1.20 10.34
CA GLY A 591 -8.29 -1.05 10.01
C GLY A 591 -8.06 -0.11 8.81
N LEU A 592 -6.84 -0.12 8.27
CA LEU A 592 -6.48 0.57 7.03
C LEU A 592 -7.05 -0.11 5.76
N GLN A 593 -8.14 -0.89 5.87
CA GLN A 593 -8.82 -1.51 4.73
C GLN A 593 -9.66 -0.47 3.98
N GLY A 594 -9.02 0.26 3.06
CA GLY A 594 -9.64 1.37 2.34
C GLY A 594 -11.01 1.05 1.71
N ALA A 595 -11.22 -0.15 1.18
CA ALA A 595 -12.50 -0.55 0.58
C ALA A 595 -13.65 -0.57 1.60
N ALA A 596 -13.37 -1.09 2.80
CA ALA A 596 -14.34 -1.17 3.90
C ALA A 596 -14.66 0.23 4.43
N LEU A 597 -13.64 1.10 4.56
CA LEU A 597 -13.83 2.50 4.95
C LEU A 597 -14.63 3.29 3.89
N THR A 598 -14.41 3.04 2.58
CA THR A 598 -15.27 3.60 1.53
C THR A 598 -16.70 3.10 1.65
N SER A 599 -16.90 1.81 1.92
CA SER A 599 -18.25 1.24 2.12
C SER A 599 -18.98 1.87 3.31
N LYS A 600 -18.28 2.11 4.44
CA LYS A 600 -18.82 2.82 5.61
C LYS A 600 -19.21 4.27 5.26
N ALA A 601 -18.35 4.99 4.51
CA ALA A 601 -18.58 6.35 4.05
C ALA A 601 -19.77 6.51 3.08
N PHE A 602 -19.93 5.60 2.12
CA PHE A 602 -21.12 5.62 1.25
C PHE A 602 -22.38 5.14 2.00
N GLY A 603 -22.23 4.24 2.97
CA GLY A 603 -23.32 3.71 3.78
C GLY A 603 -23.97 4.74 4.70
N SER A 604 -23.22 5.76 5.18
CA SER A 604 -23.79 6.86 5.97
C SER A 604 -24.69 7.79 5.14
N GLU A 605 -24.42 7.92 3.84
CA GLU A 605 -25.19 8.78 2.92
C GLU A 605 -26.30 8.01 2.17
N ILE A 606 -26.05 6.74 1.84
CA ILE A 606 -26.95 5.87 1.06
C ILE A 606 -26.93 4.46 1.66
N SER A 607 -27.82 4.19 2.60
CA SER A 607 -27.84 2.94 3.40
C SER A 607 -27.88 1.63 2.60
N TRP A 608 -28.44 1.62 1.39
CA TRP A 608 -28.48 0.45 0.51
C TRP A 608 -27.29 0.34 -0.46
N PHE A 609 -26.49 1.41 -0.62
CA PHE A 609 -25.38 1.42 -1.57
C PHE A 609 -24.23 0.46 -1.22
N PRO A 610 -23.88 0.17 0.05
CA PRO A 610 -22.85 -0.82 0.39
C PRO A 610 -23.01 -2.17 -0.33
N TYR A 611 -24.23 -2.69 -0.47
CA TYR A 611 -24.49 -3.93 -1.22
C TYR A 611 -24.14 -3.80 -2.71
N VAL A 612 -24.46 -2.65 -3.30
CA VAL A 612 -24.16 -2.35 -4.71
C VAL A 612 -22.66 -2.10 -4.91
N LEU A 613 -22.00 -1.45 -3.94
CA LEU A 613 -20.56 -1.27 -3.93
C LEU A 613 -19.81 -2.61 -3.80
N SER A 614 -20.27 -3.55 -2.97
CA SER A 614 -19.69 -4.90 -2.90
C SER A 614 -19.78 -5.64 -4.25
N ILE A 615 -20.92 -5.55 -4.94
CA ILE A 615 -21.06 -6.10 -6.31
C ILE A 615 -20.12 -5.39 -7.28
N ALA A 616 -20.03 -4.06 -7.22
CA ALA A 616 -19.13 -3.28 -8.05
C ALA A 616 -17.66 -3.66 -7.80
N ILE A 617 -17.24 -3.82 -6.54
CA ILE A 617 -15.88 -4.26 -6.15
C ILE A 617 -15.52 -5.61 -6.77
N VAL A 618 -16.44 -6.59 -6.77
CA VAL A 618 -16.23 -7.89 -7.42
C VAL A 618 -16.07 -7.72 -8.94
N LEU A 619 -16.87 -6.85 -9.58
CA LEU A 619 -16.76 -6.57 -11.01
C LEU A 619 -15.47 -5.83 -11.37
N PHE A 620 -15.06 -4.84 -10.56
CA PHE A 620 -13.79 -4.12 -10.68
C PHE A 620 -12.63 -5.12 -10.63
N ALA A 621 -12.52 -5.88 -9.53
CA ALA A 621 -11.49 -6.91 -9.34
C ALA A 621 -11.45 -7.91 -10.49
N TYR A 622 -12.61 -8.46 -10.89
CA TYR A 622 -12.71 -9.38 -12.03
C TYR A 622 -12.17 -8.76 -13.32
N SER A 623 -12.53 -7.50 -13.60
CA SER A 623 -12.10 -6.79 -14.81
C SER A 623 -10.60 -6.48 -14.83
N THR A 624 -10.01 -6.23 -13.65
CA THR A 624 -8.57 -6.04 -13.46
C THR A 624 -7.80 -7.33 -13.66
N ILE A 625 -8.28 -8.43 -13.05
CA ILE A 625 -7.70 -9.77 -13.15
C ILE A 625 -7.58 -10.24 -14.60
N ILE A 626 -8.62 -10.08 -15.42
CA ILE A 626 -8.59 -10.52 -16.82
C ILE A 626 -7.60 -9.71 -17.68
N SER A 627 -7.46 -8.40 -17.44
CA SER A 627 -6.52 -7.56 -18.22
C SER A 627 -5.08 -7.72 -17.76
N TRP A 628 -4.82 -7.78 -16.45
CA TRP A 628 -3.47 -8.01 -15.94
C TRP A 628 -2.96 -9.42 -16.25
N SER A 629 -3.85 -10.41 -16.32
CA SER A 629 -3.51 -11.73 -16.90
C SER A 629 -3.02 -11.60 -18.34
N TYR A 630 -3.66 -10.77 -19.18
CA TYR A 630 -3.18 -10.54 -20.55
C TYR A 630 -1.85 -9.77 -20.62
N TYR A 631 -1.60 -8.84 -19.70
CA TYR A 631 -0.32 -8.12 -19.63
C TYR A 631 0.83 -9.06 -19.28
N GLY A 632 0.65 -9.87 -18.25
CA GLY A 632 1.59 -10.91 -17.87
C GLY A 632 1.74 -11.98 -18.95
N GLU A 633 0.66 -12.36 -19.65
CA GLU A 633 0.69 -13.28 -20.80
C GLU A 633 1.62 -12.78 -21.91
N LYS A 634 1.55 -11.48 -22.25
CA LYS A 634 2.37 -10.88 -23.32
C LYS A 634 3.81 -10.65 -22.87
N ALA A 635 4.04 -10.29 -21.61
CA ALA A 635 5.39 -10.24 -21.04
C ALA A 635 6.02 -11.65 -21.02
N TRP A 636 5.29 -12.68 -20.58
CA TRP A 636 5.71 -14.08 -20.59
C TRP A 636 6.01 -14.58 -22.00
N GLU A 637 5.11 -14.34 -22.96
CA GLU A 637 5.32 -14.67 -24.37
C GLU A 637 6.62 -14.04 -24.92
N SER A 638 6.97 -12.83 -24.50
CA SER A 638 8.19 -12.15 -24.96
C SER A 638 9.50 -12.80 -24.47
N LEU A 639 9.47 -13.52 -23.34
CA LEU A 639 10.63 -14.21 -22.76
C LEU A 639 10.70 -15.69 -23.13
N PHE A 640 9.56 -16.39 -23.10
CA PHE A 640 9.49 -17.85 -23.20
C PHE A 640 8.79 -18.35 -24.48
N GLY A 641 8.27 -17.43 -25.30
CA GLY A 641 7.63 -17.72 -26.59
C GLY A 641 6.21 -18.29 -26.50
N PRO A 642 5.44 -18.24 -27.61
CA PRO A 642 4.00 -18.57 -27.64
C PRO A 642 3.65 -19.98 -27.17
N ARG A 643 4.56 -20.95 -27.30
CA ARG A 643 4.32 -22.35 -26.88
C ARG A 643 4.16 -22.49 -25.37
N SER A 644 4.70 -21.56 -24.59
CA SER A 644 4.63 -21.56 -23.12
C SER A 644 3.42 -20.80 -22.57
N THR A 645 2.73 -20.03 -23.40
CA THR A 645 1.56 -19.20 -23.03
C THR A 645 0.44 -19.98 -22.30
N PRO A 646 0.10 -21.23 -22.65
CA PRO A 646 -0.90 -21.99 -21.90
C PRO A 646 -0.50 -22.25 -20.44
N LEU A 647 0.79 -22.46 -20.15
CA LEU A 647 1.29 -22.66 -18.78
C LEU A 647 1.06 -21.39 -17.94
N TYR A 648 1.38 -20.22 -18.50
CA TYR A 648 1.13 -18.94 -17.83
C TYR A 648 -0.35 -18.76 -17.46
N LYS A 649 -1.29 -19.11 -18.36
CA LYS A 649 -2.74 -19.03 -18.07
C LYS A 649 -3.17 -19.94 -16.93
N VAL A 650 -2.63 -21.16 -16.85
CA VAL A 650 -2.89 -22.08 -15.73
C VAL A 650 -2.35 -21.49 -14.42
N LEU A 651 -1.13 -20.95 -14.43
CA LEU A 651 -0.53 -20.29 -13.26
C LEU A 651 -1.35 -19.07 -12.80
N ALA A 652 -1.87 -18.26 -13.73
CA ALA A 652 -2.69 -17.08 -13.40
C ALA A 652 -4.01 -17.48 -12.73
N VAL A 653 -4.70 -18.51 -13.26
CA VAL A 653 -5.95 -19.04 -12.66
C VAL A 653 -5.70 -19.64 -11.27
N ILE A 654 -4.57 -20.32 -11.06
CA ILE A 654 -4.15 -20.81 -9.74
C ILE A 654 -3.88 -19.63 -8.80
N ALA A 655 -3.18 -18.59 -9.27
CA ALA A 655 -2.89 -17.40 -8.47
C ALA A 655 -4.16 -16.67 -8.02
N VAL A 656 -5.20 -16.57 -8.87
CA VAL A 656 -6.51 -16.02 -8.48
C VAL A 656 -7.11 -16.81 -7.32
N PHE A 657 -7.13 -18.15 -7.39
CA PHE A 657 -7.66 -18.99 -6.31
C PHE A 657 -6.84 -18.84 -5.01
N VAL A 658 -5.52 -19.01 -5.08
CA VAL A 658 -4.60 -18.88 -3.93
C VAL A 658 -4.74 -17.49 -3.29
N GLY A 659 -4.87 -16.45 -4.12
CA GLY A 659 -5.06 -15.07 -3.68
C GLY A 659 -6.25 -14.89 -2.74
N THR A 660 -7.36 -15.61 -2.95
CA THR A 660 -8.54 -15.51 -2.05
C THR A 660 -8.33 -16.09 -0.65
N ILE A 661 -7.32 -16.95 -0.44
CA ILE A 661 -7.17 -17.76 0.78
C ILE A 661 -5.99 -17.28 1.65
N VAL A 662 -4.92 -16.77 1.02
CA VAL A 662 -3.69 -16.37 1.73
C VAL A 662 -3.86 -15.00 2.39
N ASN A 663 -3.24 -14.79 3.56
CA ASN A 663 -3.03 -13.44 4.11
C ASN A 663 -1.81 -12.83 3.42
N LEU A 664 -2.02 -11.81 2.59
CA LEU A 664 -1.06 -11.45 1.54
C LEU A 664 -0.13 -10.28 1.84
N GLY A 665 -0.17 -9.63 3.02
CA GLY A 665 0.56 -8.36 3.31
C GLY A 665 1.89 -8.18 2.56
N SER A 666 2.89 -9.00 2.88
CA SER A 666 4.23 -8.98 2.24
C SER A 666 4.24 -9.23 0.72
N VAL A 667 3.28 -9.99 0.19
CA VAL A 667 3.10 -10.26 -1.25
C VAL A 667 2.47 -9.06 -1.97
N LEU A 668 1.61 -8.31 -1.28
CA LEU A 668 1.01 -7.08 -1.81
C LEU A 668 2.08 -6.00 -1.97
N ASP A 669 2.84 -5.74 -0.90
CA ASP A 669 3.93 -4.76 -0.90
C ASP A 669 4.96 -5.09 -1.99
N PHE A 670 5.40 -6.35 -2.06
CA PHE A 670 6.28 -6.83 -3.13
C PHE A 670 5.71 -6.58 -4.54
N SER A 671 4.40 -6.74 -4.74
CA SER A 671 3.81 -6.56 -6.07
C SER A 671 3.59 -5.10 -6.43
N ASP A 672 3.21 -4.26 -5.48
CA ASP A 672 3.17 -2.80 -5.63
C ASP A 672 4.56 -2.28 -6.05
N MET A 673 5.63 -2.83 -5.46
CA MET A 673 7.01 -2.56 -5.89
C MET A 673 7.31 -3.04 -7.33
N MET A 674 6.72 -4.14 -7.79
CA MET A 674 6.89 -4.62 -9.18
C MET A 674 6.15 -3.74 -10.20
N ILE A 675 4.95 -3.25 -9.86
CA ILE A 675 4.21 -2.31 -10.70
C ILE A 675 5.03 -1.02 -10.88
N LEU A 676 5.45 -0.38 -9.78
CA LEU A 676 6.25 0.85 -9.89
C LEU A 676 7.65 0.58 -10.45
N GLY A 677 8.25 -0.58 -10.18
CA GLY A 677 9.56 -0.99 -10.71
C GLY A 677 9.63 -0.95 -12.23
N MET A 678 8.55 -1.33 -12.93
CA MET A 678 8.45 -1.25 -14.40
C MET A 678 8.63 0.17 -14.97
N ALA A 679 8.33 1.22 -14.20
CA ALA A 679 8.49 2.60 -14.64
C ALA A 679 9.96 2.96 -14.93
N PHE A 680 10.92 2.32 -14.26
CA PHE A 680 12.35 2.52 -14.51
C PHE A 680 12.76 2.16 -15.95
N PRO A 681 12.67 0.89 -16.40
CA PRO A 681 12.99 0.54 -17.79
C PRO A 681 12.07 1.23 -18.79
N ASN A 682 10.79 1.45 -18.46
CA ASN A 682 9.85 2.08 -19.37
C ASN A 682 10.22 3.54 -19.68
N ILE A 683 10.22 4.44 -18.68
CA ILE A 683 10.49 5.86 -18.89
C ILE A 683 11.89 6.08 -19.49
N ALA A 684 12.90 5.30 -19.08
CA ALA A 684 14.24 5.38 -19.65
C ALA A 684 14.24 5.23 -21.18
N GLY A 685 13.55 4.20 -21.71
CA GLY A 685 13.45 4.02 -23.16
C GLY A 685 12.45 4.96 -23.83
N VAL A 686 11.32 5.28 -23.17
CA VAL A 686 10.32 6.21 -23.73
C VAL A 686 10.91 7.60 -23.92
N VAL A 687 11.68 8.15 -22.96
CA VAL A 687 12.38 9.44 -23.09
C VAL A 687 13.27 9.47 -24.34
N LEU A 688 14.06 8.41 -24.57
CA LEU A 688 14.94 8.30 -25.75
C LEU A 688 14.16 8.21 -27.07
N LEU A 689 12.99 7.58 -27.07
CA LEU A 689 12.15 7.39 -28.27
C LEU A 689 11.15 8.53 -28.52
N THR A 690 10.90 9.38 -27.53
CA THR A 690 9.98 10.53 -27.58
C THR A 690 10.18 11.47 -28.79
N PRO A 691 11.41 11.76 -29.26
CA PRO A 691 11.61 12.59 -30.46
C PRO A 691 11.00 11.99 -31.74
N LYS A 692 10.88 10.65 -31.85
CA LYS A 692 10.19 9.98 -32.95
C LYS A 692 8.68 10.24 -32.87
N VAL A 693 8.08 10.03 -31.68
CA VAL A 693 6.65 10.30 -31.42
C VAL A 693 6.28 11.76 -31.73
N LYS A 694 7.12 12.73 -31.35
CA LYS A 694 6.87 14.15 -31.65
C LYS A 694 6.89 14.46 -33.16
N ARG A 695 7.75 13.77 -33.93
CA ARG A 695 7.78 13.88 -35.40
C ARG A 695 6.52 13.28 -36.03
N ASP A 696 6.12 12.10 -35.56
CA ASP A 696 4.92 11.40 -36.01
C ASP A 696 3.66 12.23 -35.69
N LEU A 697 3.55 12.77 -34.48
CA LEU A 697 2.47 13.66 -34.04
C LEU A 697 2.36 14.91 -34.93
N LYS A 698 3.49 15.55 -35.27
CA LYS A 698 3.49 16.72 -36.15
C LYS A 698 2.96 16.38 -37.56
N SER A 699 3.35 15.23 -38.10
CA SER A 699 2.86 14.73 -39.40
C SER A 699 1.36 14.41 -39.34
N TYR A 700 0.96 13.59 -38.37
CA TYR A 700 -0.43 13.20 -38.13
C TYR A 700 -1.36 14.42 -37.97
N TRP A 701 -0.96 15.40 -37.16
CA TRP A 701 -1.78 16.59 -36.88
C TRP A 701 -1.79 17.63 -38.03
N ALA A 702 -0.85 17.53 -38.97
CA ALA A 702 -0.93 18.27 -40.23
C ALA A 702 -2.00 17.65 -41.14
N ARG A 703 -1.91 16.34 -41.40
CA ARG A 703 -2.86 15.58 -42.24
C ARG A 703 -4.30 15.63 -41.69
N TYR A 704 -4.45 15.53 -40.36
CA TYR A 704 -5.74 15.69 -39.69
C TYR A 704 -6.38 17.06 -40.00
N ARG A 705 -5.62 18.16 -39.85
CA ARG A 705 -6.13 19.52 -40.09
C ARG A 705 -6.32 19.84 -41.57
N ALA A 706 -5.64 19.14 -42.47
CA ALA A 706 -5.87 19.18 -43.91
C ALA A 706 -7.12 18.39 -44.35
N GLY A 707 -7.75 17.62 -43.45
CA GLY A 707 -8.94 16.82 -43.75
C GLY A 707 -8.65 15.51 -44.51
N GLU A 708 -7.40 15.05 -44.51
CA GLU A 708 -6.96 13.87 -45.28
C GLU A 708 -7.48 12.52 -44.72
N PHE A 709 -7.94 12.51 -43.46
CA PHE A 709 -8.42 11.28 -42.82
C PHE A 709 -9.86 10.96 -43.24
N LYS A 710 -10.02 9.80 -43.91
CA LYS A 710 -11.32 9.20 -44.18
C LYS A 710 -12.08 8.98 -42.87
N THR A 711 -13.39 9.24 -42.92
CA THR A 711 -14.33 8.92 -41.85
C THR A 711 -15.14 7.69 -42.25
N PHE A 712 -15.46 6.83 -41.28
CA PHE A 712 -16.08 5.52 -41.49
C PHE A 712 -17.42 5.35 -40.74
N LYS A 713 -17.79 6.33 -39.91
CA LYS A 713 -19.04 6.44 -39.14
C LYS A 713 -19.50 7.89 -39.09
#